data_AF-A0A9Q0NBZ0-F1
#
_entry.id   AF-A0A9Q0NBZ0-F1
#
_cell.length_a   1.000
_cell.length_b   1.000
_cell.length_c   1.000
_cell.angle_alpha   90.00
_cell.angle_beta   90.00
_cell.angle_gamma   90.00
#
_symmetry.space_group_name_H-M   'P 1'
#
loop_
_entity.id
_entity.type
_entity.pdbx_description
1 polymer ?
#
loop_
_entity_poly.entity_id
_entity_poly.type
_entity_poly.pdbx_seq_one_letter_code
_entity_poly.pdbx_strand_id
1 'polypeptide(L)'
;MFEYGERGFQAICNERVGDFKRIKKINAHNLSYDTFHQKFMNQNVPLIIKSIPQKWKSMETWIMLNDDSKLTLDFIRLKQQIPNHKVPVADCTKKHLNSHEKFEVNFYEFLDYWADQMAIETKCDKLWYLKDWHLRKLQPLFDFYEIPQYFGSDWLNEYLTSTSQDDYKFVYMGPKGTWTPLHCDVFSSFSWSTNIFGKKEWLLIYPGEEKKLLDNFNNHPFSITEELLCEKGCAHVRVVQDAGDTIFVPTGWWHQVTNIDHTISINHNFFNGCNVSHVLSALLESYRNVLKEIDDCKDMDNFDEHCQIMLKALHVMGDRVRVLVFITVDVYLMEQSSGGGKLFVCCEETPTSSMPPIQLPDSDSEDELPPAWEERATSNGYVYYVNHQNKTTQWTHPRTGKSKKVAGDLPFGWEREVELSGRTVFVDKKNVQRTYTDPRLAFAVEEIPRNVSEVRQRFDSSSTALQVLHGKDLSGKTAVITGCNIGIGFETARSLALHGCDVIMACRNQMSTEEAIMKIAKEKPAAGKKCRFMKVDLCSLTSVNNFVTEIQKEVSHIDMLILNAAVFALPHSLTEDNFETTFQVCHLSHYHIAMSLQNLLDHTSRVVVVSSESHRFANLPTTQLTEQLLMPSPQKYWSMMAYNNAKLCNVLFARELGRRWQNKGICVYSLHPGNMVSSSISRNWWFYRLIFAFVRPFTKSLQQAASTTIYCATATELTGISGQYYNNCYFCTPSTASQNEEMANSLFEISDKLIEQILH
;
A
#
# COMPACT_ATOMS: atom_id res chain seq x y z
N MET A 1 -24.25 -21.81 -14.32
CA MET A 1 -23.24 -22.73 -14.88
C MET A 1 -22.39 -23.29 -13.72
N PHE A 2 -23.03 -23.88 -12.71
CA PHE A 2 -22.48 -23.97 -11.34
C PHE A 2 -22.50 -25.41 -10.78
N GLU A 3 -21.91 -26.38 -11.48
CA GLU A 3 -21.86 -27.80 -11.05
C GLU A 3 -20.43 -28.36 -10.87
N TYR A 4 -19.40 -27.52 -10.99
CA TYR A 4 -17.99 -27.94 -10.93
C TYR A 4 -17.26 -27.62 -9.62
N GLY A 5 -17.94 -27.02 -8.62
CA GLY A 5 -17.32 -26.68 -7.33
C GLY A 5 -17.01 -27.90 -6.45
N GLU A 6 -17.95 -28.84 -6.31
CA GLU A 6 -17.83 -29.94 -5.34
C GLU A 6 -16.74 -30.95 -5.69
N ARG A 7 -16.55 -31.25 -6.99
CA ARG A 7 -15.60 -32.27 -7.46
C ARG A 7 -14.14 -31.89 -7.21
N GLY A 8 -13.84 -30.60 -7.06
CA GLY A 8 -12.50 -30.13 -6.70
C GLY A 8 -12.14 -30.45 -5.25
N PHE A 9 -13.10 -30.36 -4.33
CA PHE A 9 -12.87 -30.59 -2.90
C PHE A 9 -12.53 -32.06 -2.59
N GLN A 10 -13.28 -33.02 -3.14
CA GLN A 10 -13.06 -34.46 -2.87
C GLN A 10 -11.75 -35.01 -3.44
N ALA A 11 -11.17 -34.38 -4.47
CA ALA A 11 -9.90 -34.82 -5.06
C ALA A 11 -8.70 -34.56 -4.15
N ILE A 12 -8.71 -33.47 -3.38
CA ILE A 12 -7.58 -33.05 -2.54
C ILE A 12 -7.46 -33.92 -1.29
N CYS A 13 -8.57 -34.40 -0.73
CA CYS A 13 -8.57 -35.17 0.52
C CYS A 13 -8.01 -36.61 0.40
N ASN A 14 -7.91 -37.17 -0.81
CA ASN A 14 -7.60 -38.59 -1.00
C ASN A 14 -6.15 -38.90 -1.40
N GLU A 15 -5.35 -37.91 -1.81
CA GLU A 15 -3.92 -38.12 -2.06
C GLU A 15 -3.04 -37.53 -0.93
N ARG A 16 -2.28 -38.42 -0.26
CA ARG A 16 -1.16 -38.13 0.66
C ARG A 16 -1.50 -37.53 2.05
N VAL A 17 -2.29 -38.27 2.82
CA VAL A 17 -2.38 -38.13 4.30
C VAL A 17 -1.00 -38.32 5.00
N GLY A 18 0.01 -38.88 4.32
CA GLY A 18 1.33 -39.17 4.90
C GLY A 18 2.29 -37.97 5.06
N ASP A 19 2.31 -37.03 4.12
CA ASP A 19 3.40 -36.04 3.99
C ASP A 19 3.23 -34.76 4.84
N PHE A 20 2.00 -34.42 5.28
CA PHE A 20 1.64 -33.06 5.72
C PHE A 20 1.38 -32.87 7.22
N LYS A 21 1.89 -33.73 8.10
CA LYS A 21 1.73 -33.59 9.58
C LYS A 21 2.40 -32.35 10.22
N ARG A 22 2.99 -31.43 9.44
CA ARG A 22 3.69 -30.22 9.93
C ARG A 22 3.55 -29.05 8.97
N ILE A 23 3.22 -27.87 9.50
CA ILE A 23 3.34 -26.60 8.76
C ILE A 23 4.81 -26.33 8.45
N LYS A 24 5.08 -25.92 7.21
CA LYS A 24 6.43 -25.57 6.77
C LYS A 24 6.88 -24.27 7.46
N LYS A 25 8.13 -24.22 7.93
CA LYS A 25 8.78 -22.97 8.36
C LYS A 25 9.83 -22.56 7.30
N ILE A 26 9.82 -21.31 6.83
CA ILE A 26 10.80 -20.73 5.88
C ILE A 26 11.28 -19.39 6.45
N ASN A 27 12.54 -18.99 6.23
CA ASN A 27 13.00 -17.63 6.60
C ASN A 27 12.73 -16.65 5.46
N ALA A 28 12.31 -15.41 5.78
CA ALA A 28 11.94 -14.40 4.79
C ALA A 28 12.99 -14.19 3.67
N HIS A 29 14.29 -14.19 4.00
CA HIS A 29 15.36 -14.02 3.00
C HIS A 29 15.46 -15.15 1.95
N ASN A 30 14.78 -16.28 2.16
CA ASN A 30 14.69 -17.41 1.22
C ASN A 30 13.28 -17.55 0.60
N LEU A 31 12.43 -16.53 0.71
CA LEU A 31 11.04 -16.55 0.25
C LEU A 31 10.74 -15.30 -0.58
N SER A 32 10.81 -15.41 -1.91
CA SER A 32 10.26 -14.38 -2.81
C SER A 32 8.72 -14.35 -2.73
N TYR A 33 8.10 -13.20 -3.01
CA TYR A 33 6.64 -13.11 -3.09
C TYR A 33 6.07 -14.13 -4.09
N ASP A 34 6.67 -14.26 -5.28
CA ASP A 34 6.27 -15.25 -6.29
C ASP A 34 6.15 -16.68 -5.71
N THR A 35 7.12 -17.07 -4.88
CA THR A 35 7.13 -18.37 -4.21
C THR A 35 6.04 -18.46 -3.14
N PHE A 36 5.80 -17.38 -2.39
CA PHE A 36 4.73 -17.31 -1.39
C PHE A 36 3.33 -17.42 -2.03
N HIS A 37 3.05 -16.56 -3.02
CA HIS A 37 1.78 -16.54 -3.75
C HIS A 37 1.50 -17.87 -4.46
N GLN A 38 2.43 -18.40 -5.27
CA GLN A 38 2.15 -19.58 -6.09
C GLN A 38 1.98 -20.87 -5.27
N LYS A 39 2.67 -20.99 -4.12
CA LYS A 39 2.78 -22.25 -3.36
C LYS A 39 2.01 -22.26 -2.04
N PHE A 40 1.55 -21.11 -1.55
CA PHE A 40 0.85 -21.00 -0.26
C PHE A 40 -0.49 -20.28 -0.40
N MET A 41 -0.55 -19.06 -0.95
CA MET A 41 -1.84 -18.38 -1.15
C MET A 41 -2.73 -19.09 -2.17
N ASN A 42 -2.26 -19.33 -3.40
CA ASN A 42 -3.07 -19.99 -4.44
C ASN A 42 -3.36 -21.48 -4.16
N GLN A 43 -2.56 -22.13 -3.31
CA GLN A 43 -2.80 -23.52 -2.90
C GLN A 43 -3.63 -23.60 -1.61
N ASN A 44 -3.94 -22.46 -0.99
CA ASN A 44 -4.62 -22.37 0.30
C ASN A 44 -3.91 -23.17 1.42
N VAL A 45 -2.56 -23.09 1.49
CA VAL A 45 -1.69 -23.86 2.40
C VAL A 45 -1.03 -22.96 3.46
N PRO A 46 -1.13 -23.29 4.76
CA PRO A 46 -0.53 -22.49 5.84
C PRO A 46 1.01 -22.54 5.85
N LEU A 47 1.62 -21.45 6.30
CA LEU A 47 3.06 -21.23 6.33
C LEU A 47 3.48 -20.51 7.60
N ILE A 48 4.68 -20.80 8.10
CA ILE A 48 5.38 -19.90 9.02
C ILE A 48 6.57 -19.26 8.30
N ILE A 49 6.60 -17.92 8.28
CA ILE A 49 7.69 -17.10 7.78
C ILE A 49 8.48 -16.57 8.99
N LYS A 50 9.77 -16.90 9.06
CA LYS A 50 10.66 -16.48 10.15
C LYS A 50 11.31 -15.13 9.85
N SER A 51 11.61 -14.38 10.91
CA SER A 51 12.46 -13.18 10.91
C SER A 51 11.86 -11.95 10.23
N ILE A 52 10.55 -11.90 10.00
CA ILE A 52 9.84 -10.72 9.48
C ILE A 52 10.01 -9.47 10.36
N PRO A 53 9.76 -9.50 11.69
CA PRO A 53 9.67 -8.26 12.48
C PRO A 53 11.01 -7.66 12.90
N GLN A 54 12.15 -8.07 12.29
CA GLN A 54 13.50 -7.68 12.74
C GLN A 54 13.78 -6.17 12.74
N LYS A 55 13.00 -5.36 12.01
CA LYS A 55 13.10 -3.89 11.98
C LYS A 55 11.93 -3.18 12.66
N TRP A 56 10.99 -3.92 13.24
CA TRP A 56 9.79 -3.34 13.84
C TRP A 56 10.11 -2.79 15.23
N LYS A 57 9.76 -1.53 15.48
CA LYS A 57 9.94 -0.87 16.78
C LYS A 57 9.24 -1.57 17.94
N SER A 58 8.20 -2.38 17.71
CA SER A 58 7.64 -3.27 18.73
C SER A 58 8.67 -4.28 19.27
N MET A 59 9.58 -4.80 18.44
CA MET A 59 10.69 -5.67 18.88
C MET A 59 11.79 -4.90 19.65
N GLU A 60 11.84 -3.58 19.53
CA GLU A 60 12.84 -2.72 20.19
C GLU A 60 12.31 -2.05 21.47
N THR A 61 10.98 -1.89 21.59
CA THR A 61 10.36 -1.00 22.59
C THR A 61 9.15 -1.56 23.34
N TRP A 62 8.63 -2.72 22.97
CA TRP A 62 7.63 -3.43 23.80
C TRP A 62 8.25 -4.54 24.65
N ILE A 63 9.51 -4.88 24.36
CA ILE A 63 10.30 -5.90 25.05
C ILE A 63 11.66 -5.33 25.46
N MET A 64 12.21 -5.85 26.54
CA MET A 64 13.51 -5.45 27.09
C MET A 64 14.28 -6.68 27.58
N LEU A 65 15.60 -6.54 27.75
CA LEU A 65 16.37 -7.48 28.56
C LEU A 65 16.21 -7.12 30.04
N ASN A 66 15.93 -8.11 30.89
CA ASN A 66 16.02 -7.97 32.34
C ASN A 66 17.46 -8.18 32.85
N ASP A 67 17.66 -8.06 34.15
CA ASP A 67 18.99 -8.20 34.78
C ASP A 67 19.64 -9.59 34.55
N ASP A 68 18.82 -10.64 34.40
CA ASP A 68 19.26 -12.00 34.01
C ASP A 68 19.68 -12.11 32.53
N SER A 69 19.65 -11.03 31.75
CA SER A 69 19.80 -11.02 30.28
C SER A 69 18.76 -11.88 29.53
N LYS A 70 17.57 -12.05 30.10
CA LYS A 70 16.41 -12.70 29.45
C LYS A 70 15.48 -11.64 28.88
N LEU A 71 14.84 -11.92 27.75
CA LEU A 71 13.81 -11.03 27.20
C LEU A 71 12.54 -11.09 28.06
N THR A 72 11.99 -9.92 28.38
CA THR A 72 10.72 -9.71 29.09
C THR A 72 9.95 -8.54 28.46
N LEU A 73 8.75 -8.25 28.96
CA LEU A 73 7.90 -7.14 28.52
C LEU A 73 8.31 -5.83 29.20
N ASP A 74 8.42 -4.74 28.42
CA ASP A 74 8.67 -3.39 28.97
C ASP A 74 7.33 -2.66 29.22
N PHE A 75 6.68 -3.00 30.33
CA PHE A 75 5.43 -2.38 30.78
C PHE A 75 5.58 -0.85 30.97
N ILE A 76 6.76 -0.36 31.33
CA ILE A 76 7.02 1.06 31.54
C ILE A 76 7.05 1.79 30.20
N ARG A 77 7.75 1.25 29.19
CA ARG A 77 7.79 1.82 27.83
C ARG A 77 6.45 1.74 27.13
N LEU A 78 5.71 0.64 27.29
CA LEU A 78 4.34 0.51 26.77
C LEU A 78 3.43 1.65 27.29
N LYS A 79 3.51 1.98 28.59
CA LYS A 79 2.81 3.12 29.19
C LYS A 79 3.34 4.48 28.72
N GLN A 80 4.63 4.61 28.42
CA GLN A 80 5.21 5.86 27.88
C GLN A 80 4.86 6.12 26.42
N GLN A 81 4.67 5.07 25.61
CA GLN A 81 4.45 5.17 24.16
C GLN A 81 2.99 5.20 23.76
N ILE A 82 2.13 4.43 24.43
CA ILE A 82 0.71 4.30 24.10
C ILE A 82 -0.11 5.06 25.14
N PRO A 83 -0.98 6.03 24.77
CA PRO A 83 -1.77 6.75 25.76
C PRO A 83 -2.86 5.87 26.38
N ASN A 84 -3.25 6.17 27.62
CA ASN A 84 -4.23 5.40 28.40
C ASN A 84 -5.67 5.53 27.88
N HIS A 85 -5.97 4.82 26.80
CA HIS A 85 -7.32 4.66 26.26
C HIS A 85 -8.04 3.48 26.91
N LYS A 86 -9.36 3.40 26.71
CA LYS A 86 -10.09 2.14 26.88
C LYS A 86 -9.61 1.10 25.86
N VAL A 87 -9.54 -0.15 26.28
CA VAL A 87 -9.14 -1.30 25.45
C VAL A 87 -10.10 -2.47 25.61
N PRO A 88 -10.40 -3.22 24.52
CA PRO A 88 -11.24 -4.41 24.60
C PRO A 88 -10.50 -5.57 25.27
N VAL A 89 -11.14 -6.15 26.28
CA VAL A 89 -10.62 -7.29 27.06
C VAL A 89 -11.67 -8.39 27.11
N ALA A 90 -11.21 -9.63 26.94
CA ALA A 90 -11.98 -10.85 27.10
C ALA A 90 -11.59 -11.59 28.38
N ASP A 91 -12.56 -12.09 29.15
CA ASP A 91 -12.31 -12.95 30.31
C ASP A 91 -12.23 -14.42 29.87
N CYS A 92 -11.02 -14.98 29.74
CA CYS A 92 -10.80 -16.36 29.35
C CYS A 92 -11.29 -17.40 30.38
N THR A 93 -11.79 -16.97 31.56
CA THR A 93 -12.46 -17.85 32.53
C THR A 93 -13.97 -17.99 32.28
N LYS A 94 -14.57 -17.11 31.46
CA LYS A 94 -16.03 -17.01 31.31
C LYS A 94 -16.50 -17.15 29.87
N LYS A 95 -17.36 -18.13 29.63
CA LYS A 95 -18.02 -18.37 28.34
C LYS A 95 -19.31 -17.55 28.22
N HIS A 96 -19.43 -16.75 27.16
CA HIS A 96 -20.66 -16.08 26.74
C HIS A 96 -21.01 -16.53 25.30
N LEU A 97 -22.09 -17.30 25.16
CA LEU A 97 -22.41 -18.04 23.92
C LEU A 97 -21.16 -18.82 23.45
N ASN A 98 -20.78 -18.78 22.17
CA ASN A 98 -19.55 -19.41 21.68
C ASN A 98 -18.33 -18.47 21.68
N SER A 99 -18.26 -17.55 22.64
CA SER A 99 -17.18 -16.57 22.82
C SER A 99 -16.80 -16.40 24.30
N HIS A 100 -15.74 -15.64 24.58
CA HIS A 100 -15.44 -15.17 25.94
C HIS A 100 -16.27 -13.91 26.26
N GLU A 101 -16.63 -13.71 27.54
CA GLU A 101 -17.24 -12.44 27.99
C GLU A 101 -16.30 -11.27 27.70
N LYS A 102 -16.78 -10.21 27.02
CA LYS A 102 -15.99 -9.03 26.65
C LYS A 102 -16.45 -7.77 27.38
N PHE A 103 -15.49 -6.93 27.75
CA PHE A 103 -15.69 -5.65 28.43
C PHE A 103 -14.54 -4.69 28.08
N GLU A 104 -14.63 -3.44 28.55
CA GLU A 104 -13.57 -2.44 28.40
C GLU A 104 -12.93 -2.13 29.75
N VAL A 105 -11.60 -2.00 29.77
CA VAL A 105 -10.82 -1.43 30.88
C VAL A 105 -9.85 -0.39 30.34
N ASN A 106 -9.19 0.37 31.23
CA ASN A 106 -8.13 1.28 30.80
C ASN A 106 -6.87 0.48 30.41
N PHE A 107 -6.12 0.93 29.40
CA PHE A 107 -4.91 0.22 28.96
C PHE A 107 -3.89 0.05 30.09
N TYR A 108 -3.68 1.09 30.91
CA TYR A 108 -2.70 1.03 32.01
C TYR A 108 -3.14 0.08 33.12
N GLU A 109 -4.44 0.01 33.39
CA GLU A 109 -5.07 -0.92 34.34
C GLU A 109 -4.90 -2.38 33.90
N PHE A 110 -5.06 -2.66 32.60
CA PHE A 110 -4.74 -3.97 32.02
C PHE A 110 -3.25 -4.32 32.14
N LEU A 111 -2.35 -3.36 31.88
CA LEU A 111 -0.91 -3.56 32.02
C LEU A 111 -0.48 -3.79 33.48
N ASP A 112 -1.07 -3.09 34.46
CA ASP A 112 -0.79 -3.32 35.88
C ASP A 112 -1.28 -4.71 36.32
N TYR A 113 -2.51 -5.10 35.97
CA TYR A 113 -3.01 -6.47 36.18
C TYR A 113 -2.05 -7.51 35.61
N TRP A 114 -1.53 -7.32 34.40
CA TRP A 114 -0.64 -8.27 33.76
C TRP A 114 0.77 -8.29 34.39
N ALA A 115 1.29 -7.15 34.83
CA ALA A 115 2.51 -7.09 35.62
C ALA A 115 2.36 -7.88 36.94
N ASP A 116 1.24 -7.72 37.65
CA ASP A 116 0.91 -8.50 38.85
C ASP A 116 0.81 -10.01 38.53
N GLN A 117 0.15 -10.41 37.43
CA GLN A 117 0.12 -11.81 36.99
C GLN A 117 1.51 -12.39 36.71
N MET A 118 2.46 -11.58 36.22
CA MET A 118 3.84 -12.02 35.98
C MET A 118 4.68 -12.12 37.27
N ALA A 119 4.32 -11.39 38.33
CA ALA A 119 5.04 -11.38 39.60
C ALA A 119 4.59 -12.46 40.60
N ILE A 120 3.35 -12.96 40.48
CA ILE A 120 2.67 -13.70 41.57
C ILE A 120 2.77 -15.23 41.45
N GLU A 121 3.04 -15.80 40.27
CA GLU A 121 3.13 -17.25 39.92
C GLU A 121 1.95 -18.17 40.33
N THR A 122 1.05 -17.77 41.22
CA THR A 122 -0.12 -18.56 41.65
C THR A 122 -1.36 -18.30 40.78
N LYS A 123 -2.21 -19.32 40.65
CA LYS A 123 -3.49 -19.26 39.91
C LYS A 123 -4.36 -18.09 40.38
N CYS A 124 -4.64 -17.14 39.48
CA CYS A 124 -5.64 -16.10 39.69
C CYS A 124 -7.02 -16.55 39.16
N ASP A 125 -8.10 -16.16 39.83
CA ASP A 125 -9.48 -16.40 39.40
C ASP A 125 -9.92 -15.54 38.20
N LYS A 126 -9.02 -14.72 37.63
CA LYS A 126 -9.24 -13.85 36.48
C LYS A 126 -8.15 -14.05 35.44
N LEU A 127 -8.53 -14.31 34.19
CA LEU A 127 -7.60 -14.54 33.09
C LEU A 127 -7.95 -13.61 31.92
N TRP A 128 -7.55 -12.35 32.03
CA TRP A 128 -7.91 -11.30 31.09
C TRP A 128 -6.99 -11.31 29.86
N TYR A 129 -7.59 -11.31 28.67
CA TYR A 129 -6.91 -11.26 27.38
C TYR A 129 -7.34 -10.00 26.63
N LEU A 130 -6.42 -9.04 26.46
CA LEU A 130 -6.65 -7.90 25.58
C LEU A 130 -6.58 -8.41 24.15
N LYS A 131 -7.71 -8.40 23.46
CA LYS A 131 -7.83 -8.86 22.07
C LYS A 131 -8.87 -8.05 21.30
N ASP A 132 -8.79 -8.14 19.99
CA ASP A 132 -9.59 -7.36 19.03
C ASP A 132 -9.34 -5.83 19.15
N TRP A 133 -8.11 -5.43 19.53
CA TRP A 133 -7.74 -4.03 19.73
C TRP A 133 -7.12 -3.40 18.49
N HIS A 134 -7.85 -2.45 17.91
CA HIS A 134 -7.50 -1.68 16.71
C HIS A 134 -6.48 -0.56 17.00
N LEU A 135 -5.32 -0.89 17.59
CA LEU A 135 -4.29 0.10 17.94
C LEU A 135 -3.81 0.90 16.71
N ARG A 136 -3.77 0.28 15.51
CA ARG A 136 -3.38 0.97 14.27
C ARG A 136 -4.38 2.07 13.89
N LYS A 137 -5.68 1.80 13.93
CA LYS A 137 -6.76 2.79 13.76
C LYS A 137 -6.72 3.90 14.83
N LEU A 138 -6.50 3.53 16.10
CA LEU A 138 -6.49 4.48 17.23
C LEU A 138 -5.28 5.40 17.25
N GLN A 139 -4.11 4.94 16.80
CA GLN A 139 -2.85 5.69 16.82
C GLN A 139 -2.08 5.53 15.50
N PRO A 140 -2.51 6.16 14.39
CA PRO A 140 -2.03 5.76 13.07
C PRO A 140 -0.59 6.21 12.70
N LEU A 141 0.01 7.22 13.35
CA LEU A 141 1.49 7.48 13.35
C LEU A 141 2.25 6.74 14.46
N PHE A 142 1.59 5.95 15.33
CA PHE A 142 2.37 5.12 16.23
C PHE A 142 3.10 4.06 15.39
N ASP A 143 4.40 4.25 15.29
CA ASP A 143 5.27 3.45 14.45
C ASP A 143 5.80 2.29 15.28
N PHE A 144 5.05 1.17 15.26
CA PHE A 144 5.38 -0.06 15.99
C PHE A 144 5.57 -1.28 15.07
N TYR A 145 5.11 -1.23 13.81
CA TYR A 145 5.30 -2.26 12.79
C TYR A 145 5.06 -1.72 11.38
N GLU A 146 5.70 -2.36 10.39
CA GLU A 146 5.45 -2.20 8.96
C GLU A 146 4.64 -3.40 8.45
N ILE A 147 3.83 -3.25 7.40
CA ILE A 147 3.18 -4.41 6.77
C ILE A 147 4.26 -5.23 6.04
N PRO A 148 4.39 -6.56 6.27
CA PRO A 148 5.37 -7.38 5.55
C PRO A 148 5.04 -7.49 4.06
N GLN A 149 6.07 -7.61 3.22
CA GLN A 149 6.02 -7.69 1.74
C GLN A 149 5.39 -8.98 1.15
N TYR A 150 4.42 -9.56 1.86
CA TYR A 150 3.67 -10.75 1.50
C TYR A 150 2.14 -10.55 1.67
N PHE A 151 1.71 -9.43 2.25
CA PHE A 151 0.38 -9.24 2.82
C PHE A 151 -0.19 -7.81 2.61
N GLY A 152 0.41 -7.02 1.73
CA GLY A 152 0.03 -5.62 1.44
C GLY A 152 -0.90 -5.44 0.24
N SER A 153 -1.11 -6.47 -0.58
CA SER A 153 -2.34 -6.60 -1.37
C SER A 153 -3.48 -7.04 -0.44
N ASP A 154 -4.15 -6.04 0.13
CA ASP A 154 -5.06 -6.15 1.27
C ASP A 154 -6.34 -5.35 0.98
N TRP A 155 -7.15 -5.88 0.06
CA TRP A 155 -8.30 -5.16 -0.48
C TRP A 155 -9.37 -4.89 0.59
N LEU A 156 -9.41 -5.71 1.65
CA LEU A 156 -10.26 -5.52 2.82
C LEU A 156 -9.89 -4.22 3.54
N ASN A 157 -8.64 -4.07 3.97
CA ASN A 157 -8.26 -2.88 4.73
C ASN A 157 -8.04 -1.65 3.85
N GLU A 158 -7.69 -1.81 2.57
CA GLU A 158 -7.75 -0.72 1.58
C GLU A 158 -9.19 -0.16 1.51
N TYR A 159 -10.19 -1.03 1.34
CA TYR A 159 -11.61 -0.65 1.30
C TYR A 159 -12.05 0.06 2.59
N LEU A 160 -11.83 -0.55 3.76
CA LEU A 160 -12.32 -0.03 5.03
C LEU A 160 -11.63 1.29 5.43
N THR A 161 -10.32 1.41 5.18
CA THR A 161 -9.58 2.68 5.40
C THR A 161 -10.12 3.78 4.49
N SER A 162 -10.36 3.48 3.20
CA SER A 162 -10.88 4.47 2.24
C SER A 162 -12.28 5.01 2.61
N THR A 163 -13.08 4.21 3.31
CA THR A 163 -14.44 4.55 3.73
C THR A 163 -14.53 5.08 5.17
N SER A 164 -13.39 5.23 5.87
CA SER A 164 -13.32 5.61 7.30
C SER A 164 -14.15 4.69 8.22
N GLN A 165 -14.22 3.40 7.88
CA GLN A 165 -14.88 2.37 8.69
C GLN A 165 -13.90 1.84 9.76
N ASP A 166 -13.93 0.53 10.07
CA ASP A 166 -12.93 -0.08 10.95
C ASP A 166 -11.62 -0.43 10.23
N ASP A 167 -10.68 -1.04 10.94
CA ASP A 167 -9.69 -1.90 10.29
C ASP A 167 -9.86 -3.34 10.79
N TYR A 168 -9.19 -4.30 10.17
CA TYR A 168 -9.03 -5.65 10.70
C TYR A 168 -7.56 -5.87 11.08
N LYS A 169 -6.98 -4.90 11.83
CA LYS A 169 -5.55 -4.84 12.20
C LYS A 169 -5.41 -4.77 13.71
N PHE A 170 -5.44 -5.95 14.32
CA PHE A 170 -5.53 -6.11 15.76
C PHE A 170 -4.16 -6.28 16.42
N VAL A 171 -4.05 -5.80 17.65
CA VAL A 171 -2.96 -6.14 18.57
C VAL A 171 -3.55 -6.99 19.70
N TYR A 172 -2.99 -8.18 19.90
CA TYR A 172 -3.41 -9.10 20.96
C TYR A 172 -2.31 -9.17 22.03
N MET A 173 -2.70 -9.01 23.30
CA MET A 173 -1.80 -8.93 24.45
C MET A 173 -2.37 -9.72 25.62
N GLY A 174 -1.62 -10.64 26.23
CA GLY A 174 -2.13 -11.32 27.42
C GLY A 174 -1.18 -12.29 28.12
N PRO A 175 -1.46 -12.59 29.41
CA PRO A 175 -0.70 -13.53 30.21
C PRO A 175 -0.81 -14.99 29.74
N LYS A 176 0.14 -15.80 30.20
CA LYS A 176 0.20 -17.25 29.97
C LYS A 176 -1.14 -17.92 30.28
N GLY A 177 -1.61 -18.76 29.37
CA GLY A 177 -2.91 -19.45 29.45
C GLY A 177 -4.08 -18.71 28.79
N THR A 178 -3.95 -17.43 28.43
CA THR A 178 -4.98 -16.75 27.61
C THR A 178 -5.09 -17.40 26.23
N TRP A 179 -6.30 -17.46 25.67
CA TRP A 179 -6.57 -18.25 24.47
C TRP A 179 -7.75 -17.69 23.65
N THR A 180 -7.83 -18.07 22.37
CA THR A 180 -8.98 -17.84 21.49
C THR A 180 -9.67 -19.18 21.17
N PRO A 181 -11.01 -19.27 21.33
CA PRO A 181 -11.85 -20.42 20.95
C PRO A 181 -11.65 -20.94 19.52
N LEU A 182 -12.20 -22.12 19.24
CA LEU A 182 -12.28 -22.64 17.87
C LEU A 182 -13.10 -21.67 17.00
N HIS A 183 -12.53 -21.20 15.91
CA HIS A 183 -13.19 -20.32 14.94
C HIS A 183 -12.57 -20.44 13.54
N CYS A 184 -13.26 -19.89 12.55
CA CYS A 184 -12.67 -19.51 11.26
C CYS A 184 -12.63 -17.98 11.17
N ASP A 185 -11.70 -17.46 10.38
CA ASP A 185 -11.48 -16.03 10.20
C ASP A 185 -12.69 -15.31 9.57
N VAL A 186 -12.88 -14.03 9.92
CA VAL A 186 -14.06 -13.25 9.47
C VAL A 186 -14.06 -13.15 7.94
N PHE A 187 -15.25 -13.20 7.33
CA PHE A 187 -15.46 -13.32 5.88
C PHE A 187 -14.87 -14.60 5.23
N SER A 188 -14.37 -15.56 6.02
CA SER A 188 -13.46 -16.61 5.52
C SER A 188 -12.22 -16.01 4.81
N SER A 189 -11.73 -14.89 5.32
CA SER A 189 -10.53 -14.19 4.83
C SER A 189 -9.26 -15.04 4.98
N PHE A 190 -8.14 -14.54 4.45
CA PHE A 190 -6.82 -14.93 4.93
C PHE A 190 -6.53 -14.16 6.22
N SER A 191 -5.69 -14.72 7.09
CA SER A 191 -5.08 -13.95 8.17
C SER A 191 -3.58 -14.18 8.28
N TRP A 192 -2.91 -13.25 8.92
CA TRP A 192 -1.55 -13.46 9.42
C TRP A 192 -1.40 -12.95 10.84
N SER A 193 -0.54 -13.62 11.62
CA SER A 193 -0.19 -13.21 12.98
C SER A 193 1.32 -13.23 13.14
N THR A 194 1.91 -12.08 13.47
CA THR A 194 3.33 -11.95 13.82
C THR A 194 3.46 -11.88 15.33
N ASN A 195 4.17 -12.85 15.91
CA ASN A 195 4.32 -12.97 17.36
C ASN A 195 5.57 -12.22 17.83
N ILE A 196 5.37 -11.16 18.61
CA ILE A 196 6.42 -10.24 19.09
C ILE A 196 7.13 -10.81 20.32
N PHE A 197 6.36 -11.38 21.26
CA PHE A 197 6.88 -11.90 22.51
C PHE A 197 6.23 -13.23 22.92
N GLY A 198 6.96 -14.06 23.66
CA GLY A 198 6.51 -15.37 24.14
C GLY A 198 6.27 -16.38 23.03
N LYS A 199 5.39 -17.36 23.28
CA LYS A 199 5.05 -18.44 22.35
C LYS A 199 3.56 -18.70 22.30
N LYS A 200 3.07 -19.12 21.12
CA LYS A 200 1.67 -19.50 20.89
C LYS A 200 1.58 -20.90 20.33
N GLU A 201 0.68 -21.71 20.87
CA GLU A 201 0.30 -22.99 20.29
C GLU A 201 -0.97 -22.83 19.47
N TRP A 202 -0.95 -23.35 18.25
CA TRP A 202 -2.08 -23.34 17.33
C TRP A 202 -2.49 -24.78 17.03
N LEU A 203 -3.79 -25.07 17.11
CA LEU A 203 -4.41 -26.25 16.52
C LEU A 203 -5.17 -25.78 15.27
N LEU A 204 -4.74 -26.19 14.08
CA LEU A 204 -5.39 -25.87 12.81
C LEU A 204 -6.05 -27.13 12.23
N ILE A 205 -7.29 -27.03 11.80
CA ILE A 205 -8.08 -28.08 11.15
C ILE A 205 -8.08 -27.84 9.64
N TYR A 206 -7.99 -28.90 8.85
CA TYR A 206 -8.06 -28.79 7.37
C TYR A 206 -9.48 -28.38 6.93
N PRO A 207 -9.65 -27.49 5.94
CA PRO A 207 -10.96 -27.02 5.49
C PRO A 207 -11.90 -28.16 5.08
N GLY A 208 -13.08 -28.24 5.69
CA GLY A 208 -14.09 -29.29 5.53
C GLY A 208 -14.11 -30.31 6.67
N GLU A 209 -13.01 -30.47 7.42
CA GLU A 209 -12.91 -31.43 8.52
C GLU A 209 -13.59 -30.93 9.81
N GLU A 210 -13.82 -29.61 9.95
CA GLU A 210 -14.59 -29.02 11.05
C GLU A 210 -16.01 -29.60 11.18
N LYS A 211 -16.55 -30.14 10.07
CA LYS A 211 -17.90 -30.70 9.98
C LYS A 211 -18.04 -31.99 10.78
N LYS A 212 -16.93 -32.69 11.05
CA LYS A 212 -16.87 -33.87 11.94
C LYS A 212 -17.01 -33.50 13.42
N LEU A 213 -16.91 -32.22 13.77
CA LEU A 213 -17.03 -31.72 15.14
C LEU A 213 -18.41 -31.14 15.47
N LEU A 214 -19.32 -31.06 14.49
CA LEU A 214 -20.66 -30.51 14.68
C LEU A 214 -21.47 -31.31 15.71
N ASP A 215 -22.18 -30.60 16.58
CA ASP A 215 -23.18 -31.21 17.46
C ASP A 215 -24.51 -31.46 16.74
N ASN A 216 -25.48 -32.07 17.47
CA ASN A 216 -26.81 -32.38 16.94
C ASN A 216 -27.63 -31.15 16.52
N PHE A 217 -27.16 -29.94 16.80
CA PHE A 217 -27.78 -28.66 16.44
C PHE A 217 -26.94 -27.90 15.37
N ASN A 218 -25.96 -28.57 14.76
CA ASN A 218 -24.98 -27.99 13.82
C ASN A 218 -24.12 -26.84 14.40
N ASN A 219 -23.82 -26.87 15.69
CA ASN A 219 -22.82 -25.96 16.29
C ASN A 219 -21.43 -26.61 16.32
N HIS A 220 -20.40 -25.80 16.06
CA HIS A 220 -19.02 -26.19 16.34
C HIS A 220 -18.71 -26.10 17.85
N PRO A 221 -17.79 -26.93 18.38
CA PRO A 221 -17.45 -26.92 19.79
C PRO A 221 -16.67 -25.65 20.14
N PHE A 222 -16.95 -25.09 21.32
CA PHE A 222 -16.27 -23.89 21.82
C PHE A 222 -14.75 -24.10 22.04
N SER A 223 -14.34 -25.32 22.37
CA SER A 223 -12.93 -25.68 22.55
C SER A 223 -12.65 -27.06 21.98
N ILE A 224 -11.42 -27.25 21.52
CA ILE A 224 -10.87 -28.51 21.01
C ILE A 224 -9.57 -28.89 21.73
N THR A 225 -9.26 -30.18 21.71
CA THR A 225 -7.98 -30.74 22.12
C THR A 225 -7.47 -31.72 21.05
N GLU A 226 -6.18 -32.05 21.06
CA GLU A 226 -5.58 -32.97 20.08
C GLU A 226 -6.20 -34.38 20.18
N GLU A 227 -6.60 -34.79 21.39
CA GLU A 227 -7.30 -36.06 21.66
C GLU A 227 -8.70 -36.07 21.02
N LEU A 228 -9.49 -35.00 21.14
CA LEU A 228 -10.81 -34.89 20.52
C LEU A 228 -10.72 -34.93 18.98
N LEU A 229 -9.73 -34.24 18.41
CA LEU A 229 -9.51 -34.28 16.96
C LEU A 229 -9.09 -35.68 16.49
N CYS A 230 -8.29 -36.40 17.28
CA CYS A 230 -7.96 -37.81 17.02
C CYS A 230 -9.19 -38.72 17.13
N GLU A 231 -10.03 -38.56 18.17
CA GLU A 231 -11.25 -39.35 18.39
C GLU A 231 -12.25 -39.20 17.24
N LYS A 232 -12.47 -37.97 16.75
CA LYS A 232 -13.37 -37.69 15.63
C LYS A 232 -12.74 -37.95 14.25
N GLY A 233 -11.49 -38.38 14.19
CA GLY A 233 -10.77 -38.63 12.94
C GLY A 233 -10.62 -37.38 12.07
N CYS A 234 -10.42 -36.22 12.69
CA CYS A 234 -10.22 -34.93 12.02
C CYS A 234 -8.75 -34.75 11.63
N ALA A 235 -8.46 -34.52 10.35
CA ALA A 235 -7.15 -34.09 9.90
C ALA A 235 -6.86 -32.67 10.41
N HIS A 236 -5.69 -32.52 11.05
CA HIS A 236 -5.29 -31.30 11.72
C HIS A 236 -3.75 -31.17 11.76
N VAL A 237 -3.26 -29.98 12.08
CA VAL A 237 -1.85 -29.70 12.36
C VAL A 237 -1.74 -28.90 13.66
N ARG A 238 -0.95 -29.42 14.60
CA ARG A 238 -0.49 -28.69 15.78
C ARG A 238 0.83 -27.99 15.48
N VAL A 239 0.96 -26.70 15.83
CA VAL A 239 2.21 -25.95 15.64
C VAL A 239 2.47 -24.96 16.77
N VAL A 240 3.72 -24.87 17.20
CA VAL A 240 4.20 -23.81 18.10
C VAL A 240 4.83 -22.69 17.28
N GLN A 241 4.34 -21.48 17.48
CA GLN A 241 4.86 -20.22 16.97
C GLN A 241 5.79 -19.61 18.02
N ASP A 242 7.04 -19.37 17.64
CA ASP A 242 8.05 -18.71 18.48
C ASP A 242 7.96 -17.18 18.37
N ALA A 243 8.68 -16.43 19.21
CA ALA A 243 8.86 -14.99 19.01
C ALA A 243 9.66 -14.74 17.70
N GLY A 244 9.20 -13.79 16.88
CA GLY A 244 9.78 -13.50 15.56
C GLY A 244 9.33 -14.43 14.42
N ASP A 245 8.46 -15.40 14.69
CA ASP A 245 7.74 -16.18 13.66
C ASP A 245 6.42 -15.47 13.30
N THR A 246 6.14 -15.33 12.00
CA THR A 246 4.83 -14.93 11.46
C THR A 246 4.13 -16.17 10.90
N ILE A 247 2.91 -16.47 11.33
CA ILE A 247 2.07 -17.51 10.74
C ILE A 247 1.08 -16.90 9.74
N PHE A 248 0.91 -17.54 8.60
CA PHE A 248 -0.12 -17.28 7.59
C PHE A 248 -1.17 -18.39 7.67
N VAL A 249 -2.44 -17.99 7.84
CA VAL A 249 -3.60 -18.88 7.92
C VAL A 249 -4.48 -18.65 6.67
N PRO A 250 -4.65 -19.67 5.81
CA PRO A 250 -5.46 -19.53 4.60
C PRO A 250 -6.96 -19.63 4.87
N THR A 251 -7.74 -19.33 3.84
CA THR A 251 -9.21 -19.28 3.89
C THR A 251 -9.79 -20.65 4.28
N GLY A 252 -10.72 -20.65 5.25
CA GLY A 252 -11.43 -21.85 5.69
C GLY A 252 -10.66 -22.74 6.67
N TRP A 253 -9.43 -22.39 7.06
CA TRP A 253 -8.67 -23.13 8.08
C TRP A 253 -9.17 -22.78 9.49
N TRP A 254 -10.11 -23.58 9.98
CA TRP A 254 -10.62 -23.50 11.35
C TRP A 254 -9.50 -23.74 12.36
N HIS A 255 -9.40 -22.91 13.39
CA HIS A 255 -8.30 -22.98 14.34
C HIS A 255 -8.62 -22.49 15.76
N GLN A 256 -7.82 -22.95 16.72
CA GLN A 256 -7.80 -22.54 18.12
C GLN A 256 -6.37 -22.13 18.49
N VAL A 257 -6.21 -21.07 19.30
CA VAL A 257 -4.88 -20.52 19.64
C VAL A 257 -4.74 -20.31 21.15
N THR A 258 -3.68 -20.86 21.74
CA THR A 258 -3.36 -20.74 23.17
C THR A 258 -2.01 -20.06 23.37
N ASN A 259 -1.97 -19.02 24.18
CA ASN A 259 -0.73 -18.33 24.56
C ASN A 259 -0.04 -19.17 25.65
N ILE A 260 0.92 -20.02 25.25
CA ILE A 260 1.60 -20.95 26.16
C ILE A 260 2.67 -20.27 27.03
N ASP A 261 2.98 -19.01 26.76
CA ASP A 261 3.70 -18.05 27.61
C ASP A 261 2.91 -16.73 27.67
N HIS A 262 3.41 -15.71 28.39
CA HIS A 262 2.88 -14.34 28.24
C HIS A 262 3.24 -13.84 26.83
N THR A 263 2.29 -13.25 26.07
CA THR A 263 2.53 -12.93 24.65
C THR A 263 2.00 -11.57 24.21
N ILE A 264 2.65 -11.04 23.17
CA ILE A 264 2.12 -9.97 22.32
C ILE A 264 2.18 -10.45 20.87
N SER A 265 1.10 -10.28 20.10
CA SER A 265 1.09 -10.49 18.65
C SER A 265 0.35 -9.38 17.89
N ILE A 266 0.75 -9.16 16.65
CA ILE A 266 0.11 -8.25 15.70
C ILE A 266 -0.55 -9.11 14.62
N ASN A 267 -1.86 -8.91 14.41
CA ASN A 267 -2.75 -9.80 13.67
C ASN A 267 -3.53 -9.01 12.61
N HIS A 268 -3.57 -9.49 11.36
CA HIS A 268 -4.39 -8.90 10.30
C HIS A 268 -5.30 -9.95 9.68
N ASN A 269 -6.53 -9.55 9.31
CA ASN A 269 -7.33 -10.27 8.31
C ASN A 269 -7.32 -9.50 6.99
N PHE A 270 -7.17 -10.20 5.87
CA PHE A 270 -7.09 -9.62 4.54
C PHE A 270 -7.68 -10.56 3.47
N PHE A 271 -8.03 -10.00 2.31
CA PHE A 271 -8.31 -10.78 1.11
C PHE A 271 -7.81 -10.05 -0.14
N ASN A 272 -7.55 -10.83 -1.19
CA ASN A 272 -7.13 -10.33 -2.50
C ASN A 272 -7.52 -11.33 -3.60
N GLY A 273 -7.02 -11.13 -4.82
CA GLY A 273 -7.33 -11.95 -5.99
C GLY A 273 -7.08 -13.47 -5.83
N CYS A 274 -6.31 -13.90 -4.82
CA CYS A 274 -6.08 -15.32 -4.54
C CYS A 274 -7.28 -16.01 -3.86
N ASN A 275 -8.03 -15.31 -3.00
CA ASN A 275 -9.11 -15.89 -2.18
C ASN A 275 -10.47 -15.17 -2.28
N VAL A 276 -10.56 -14.07 -3.03
CA VAL A 276 -11.79 -13.27 -3.20
C VAL A 276 -13.02 -14.10 -3.63
N SER A 277 -12.82 -15.16 -4.42
CA SER A 277 -13.89 -16.11 -4.83
C SER A 277 -14.42 -16.97 -3.68
N HIS A 278 -13.56 -17.38 -2.75
CA HIS A 278 -13.96 -18.11 -1.54
C HIS A 278 -14.66 -17.19 -0.55
N VAL A 279 -14.18 -15.95 -0.39
CA VAL A 279 -14.84 -14.90 0.41
C VAL A 279 -16.25 -14.60 -0.15
N LEU A 280 -16.37 -14.41 -1.46
CA LEU A 280 -17.67 -14.24 -2.14
C LEU A 280 -18.62 -15.42 -1.86
N SER A 281 -18.11 -16.65 -1.94
CA SER A 281 -18.89 -17.86 -1.67
C SER A 281 -19.41 -17.92 -0.23
N ALA A 282 -18.54 -17.66 0.75
CA ALA A 282 -18.90 -17.64 2.17
C ALA A 282 -19.89 -16.50 2.53
N LEU A 283 -19.80 -15.35 1.85
CA LEU A 283 -20.76 -14.24 2.00
C LEU A 283 -22.13 -14.59 1.40
N LEU A 284 -22.17 -15.21 0.22
CA LEU A 284 -23.41 -15.67 -0.41
C LEU A 284 -24.08 -16.80 0.38
N GLU A 285 -23.31 -17.71 0.98
CA GLU A 285 -23.81 -18.73 1.90
C GLU A 285 -24.38 -18.11 3.19
N SER A 286 -23.64 -17.19 3.82
CA SER A 286 -24.11 -16.43 4.98
C SER A 286 -25.45 -15.70 4.70
N TYR A 287 -25.58 -15.11 3.51
CA TYR A 287 -26.79 -14.42 3.08
C TYR A 287 -27.98 -15.37 2.87
N ARG A 288 -27.76 -16.52 2.21
CA ARG A 288 -28.80 -17.55 2.04
C ARG A 288 -29.29 -18.10 3.38
N ASN A 289 -28.39 -18.36 4.31
CA ASN A 289 -28.74 -18.87 5.63
C ASN A 289 -29.64 -17.86 6.35
N VAL A 290 -29.28 -16.56 6.37
CA VAL A 290 -30.12 -15.52 6.97
C VAL A 290 -31.49 -15.39 6.29
N LEU A 291 -31.57 -15.49 4.96
CA LEU A 291 -32.87 -15.49 4.27
C LEU A 291 -33.76 -16.67 4.71
N LYS A 292 -33.17 -17.85 4.95
CA LYS A 292 -33.89 -19.02 5.46
C LYS A 292 -34.37 -18.79 6.89
N GLU A 293 -33.51 -18.35 7.81
CA GLU A 293 -33.90 -18.10 9.21
C GLU A 293 -35.00 -17.02 9.30
N ILE A 294 -35.02 -16.02 8.41
CA ILE A 294 -36.10 -15.02 8.34
C ILE A 294 -37.40 -15.65 7.82
N ASP A 295 -37.34 -16.53 6.83
CA ASP A 295 -38.53 -17.24 6.30
C ASP A 295 -39.10 -18.25 7.31
N ASP A 296 -38.26 -18.89 8.13
CA ASP A 296 -38.68 -19.78 9.21
C ASP A 296 -39.34 -19.01 10.39
N CYS A 297 -39.08 -17.69 10.53
CA CYS A 297 -39.67 -16.83 11.57
C CYS A 297 -40.87 -15.98 11.12
N LYS A 298 -41.27 -16.00 9.84
CA LYS A 298 -42.25 -15.06 9.25
C LYS A 298 -43.64 -15.07 9.88
N ASP A 299 -44.06 -16.21 10.43
CA ASP A 299 -45.39 -16.44 10.99
C ASP A 299 -45.44 -16.20 12.52
N MET A 300 -44.38 -15.61 13.11
CA MET A 300 -44.31 -15.31 14.55
C MET A 300 -44.95 -13.96 14.91
N ASP A 301 -45.63 -13.92 16.06
CA ASP A 301 -45.96 -12.66 16.72
C ASP A 301 -44.69 -11.83 16.97
N ASN A 302 -44.78 -10.52 16.74
CA ASN A 302 -43.64 -9.59 16.72
C ASN A 302 -42.53 -9.97 15.71
N PHE A 303 -42.88 -10.48 14.53
CA PHE A 303 -41.94 -10.71 13.42
C PHE A 303 -41.05 -9.50 13.09
N ASP A 304 -41.59 -8.28 13.10
CA ASP A 304 -40.80 -7.06 12.88
C ASP A 304 -39.69 -6.87 13.94
N GLU A 305 -39.99 -7.16 15.22
CA GLU A 305 -38.99 -7.07 16.28
C GLU A 305 -37.92 -8.17 16.16
N HIS A 306 -38.32 -9.39 15.79
CA HIS A 306 -37.39 -10.47 15.47
C HIS A 306 -36.50 -10.11 14.28
N CYS A 307 -37.06 -9.58 13.20
CA CYS A 307 -36.28 -9.02 12.08
C CYS A 307 -35.32 -7.92 12.54
N GLN A 308 -35.73 -7.01 13.42
CA GLN A 308 -34.82 -5.99 13.96
C GLN A 308 -33.75 -6.56 14.89
N ILE A 309 -34.02 -7.63 15.65
CA ILE A 309 -33.03 -8.33 16.48
C ILE A 309 -32.02 -9.06 15.59
N MET A 310 -32.49 -9.78 14.57
CA MET A 310 -31.65 -10.42 13.57
C MET A 310 -30.80 -9.37 12.83
N LEU A 311 -31.38 -8.29 12.33
CA LEU A 311 -30.65 -7.19 11.67
C LEU A 311 -29.65 -6.47 12.58
N LYS A 312 -29.86 -6.46 13.91
CA LYS A 312 -28.89 -5.93 14.89
C LYS A 312 -27.75 -6.92 15.16
N ALA A 313 -28.02 -8.21 15.33
CA ALA A 313 -26.99 -9.25 15.34
C ALA A 313 -26.19 -9.27 14.02
N LEU A 314 -26.86 -8.91 12.93
CA LEU A 314 -26.34 -8.76 11.58
C LEU A 314 -25.95 -7.29 11.25
N HIS A 315 -25.62 -6.45 12.25
CA HIS A 315 -25.03 -5.13 11.95
C HIS A 315 -23.70 -5.29 11.19
N VAL A 316 -22.93 -6.35 11.55
CA VAL A 316 -21.78 -6.86 10.79
C VAL A 316 -22.14 -7.20 9.34
N MET A 317 -23.39 -7.58 9.05
CA MET A 317 -23.83 -7.84 7.68
C MET A 317 -24.05 -6.57 6.84
N GLY A 318 -24.23 -5.40 7.45
CA GLY A 318 -24.23 -4.12 6.71
C GLY A 318 -22.91 -3.94 5.95
N ASP A 319 -21.79 -4.18 6.64
CA ASP A 319 -20.46 -4.13 6.03
C ASP A 319 -20.16 -5.37 5.19
N ARG A 320 -20.64 -6.57 5.55
CA ARG A 320 -20.57 -7.74 4.65
C ARG A 320 -21.31 -7.51 3.33
N VAL A 321 -22.44 -6.81 3.31
CA VAL A 321 -23.19 -6.50 2.07
C VAL A 321 -22.45 -5.44 1.24
N ARG A 322 -21.85 -4.43 1.88
CA ARG A 322 -20.98 -3.46 1.19
C ARG A 322 -19.74 -4.14 0.58
N VAL A 323 -19.07 -4.99 1.35
CA VAL A 323 -17.94 -5.82 0.91
C VAL A 323 -18.37 -6.82 -0.16
N LEU A 324 -19.56 -7.43 -0.05
CA LEU A 324 -20.14 -8.31 -1.08
C LEU A 324 -20.38 -7.55 -2.39
N VAL A 325 -20.88 -6.31 -2.35
CA VAL A 325 -21.08 -5.48 -3.56
C VAL A 325 -19.73 -5.11 -4.19
N PHE A 326 -18.75 -4.68 -3.38
CA PHE A 326 -17.38 -4.41 -3.83
C PHE A 326 -16.77 -5.65 -4.52
N ILE A 327 -16.74 -6.78 -3.81
CA ILE A 327 -16.23 -8.07 -4.30
C ILE A 327 -16.99 -8.53 -5.54
N THR A 328 -18.33 -8.45 -5.58
CA THR A 328 -19.12 -8.94 -6.72
C THR A 328 -18.84 -8.12 -7.97
N VAL A 329 -18.63 -6.80 -7.85
CA VAL A 329 -18.28 -5.96 -8.99
C VAL A 329 -16.87 -6.30 -9.51
N ASP A 330 -15.88 -6.39 -8.63
CA ASP A 330 -14.50 -6.73 -9.05
C ASP A 330 -14.40 -8.15 -9.61
N VAL A 331 -15.02 -9.14 -8.96
CA VAL A 331 -15.04 -10.53 -9.46
C VAL A 331 -15.80 -10.66 -10.77
N TYR A 332 -16.95 -9.98 -10.94
CA TYR A 332 -17.69 -10.02 -12.21
C TYR A 332 -16.88 -9.40 -13.36
N LEU A 333 -16.13 -8.33 -13.10
CA LEU A 333 -15.19 -7.75 -14.06
C LEU A 333 -14.02 -8.72 -14.39
N MET A 334 -13.57 -9.51 -13.41
CA MET A 334 -12.51 -10.51 -13.60
C MET A 334 -13.01 -11.80 -14.29
N GLU A 335 -14.23 -12.28 -14.04
CA GLU A 335 -14.77 -13.45 -14.77
C GLU A 335 -14.94 -13.16 -16.28
N GLN A 336 -15.25 -11.90 -16.64
CA GLN A 336 -15.25 -11.44 -18.04
C GLN A 336 -13.83 -11.34 -18.66
N SER A 337 -12.76 -11.55 -17.88
CA SER A 337 -11.38 -11.66 -18.37
C SER A 337 -10.92 -13.10 -18.60
N SER A 338 -11.46 -14.06 -17.84
CA SER A 338 -10.99 -15.44 -17.82
C SER A 338 -11.82 -16.33 -18.75
N GLY A 339 -11.50 -16.30 -20.05
CA GLY A 339 -12.02 -17.24 -21.04
C GLY A 339 -11.51 -18.68 -20.83
N GLY A 340 -11.95 -19.35 -19.76
CA GLY A 340 -11.65 -20.76 -19.48
C GLY A 340 -10.18 -21.07 -19.13
N GLY A 341 -9.46 -20.13 -18.50
CA GLY A 341 -8.05 -20.28 -18.12
C GLY A 341 -7.78 -20.06 -16.62
N LYS A 342 -6.77 -20.74 -16.07
CA LYS A 342 -6.43 -20.70 -14.62
C LYS A 342 -5.74 -19.38 -14.22
N LEU A 343 -6.06 -18.88 -13.02
CA LEU A 343 -5.45 -17.68 -12.42
C LEU A 343 -3.97 -17.87 -12.04
N PHE A 344 -3.17 -16.83 -12.22
CA PHE A 344 -1.83 -16.64 -11.65
C PHE A 344 -1.59 -15.12 -11.41
N VAL A 345 -1.27 -14.67 -10.19
CA VAL A 345 -1.23 -13.23 -9.81
C VAL A 345 -0.08 -12.86 -8.84
N CYS A 346 1.07 -12.43 -9.35
CA CYS A 346 2.19 -11.94 -8.52
C CYS A 346 2.06 -10.45 -8.14
N CYS A 347 2.68 -10.03 -7.02
CA CYS A 347 2.45 -8.71 -6.39
C CYS A 347 3.66 -8.25 -5.53
N GLU A 348 3.82 -6.94 -5.34
CA GLU A 348 4.63 -6.24 -4.30
C GLU A 348 4.31 -4.70 -4.42
N GLU A 349 4.05 -3.82 -3.43
CA GLU A 349 4.07 -3.77 -1.93
C GLU A 349 5.14 -2.78 -1.34
N THR A 350 5.01 -2.17 -0.12
CA THR A 350 4.02 -2.35 0.97
C THR A 350 3.48 -1.11 1.75
N PRO A 351 4.23 -0.38 2.62
CA PRO A 351 3.69 -0.06 3.97
C PRO A 351 3.63 1.43 4.41
N THR A 352 2.45 1.97 4.75
CA THR A 352 2.26 3.40 5.16
C THR A 352 1.63 3.69 6.52
N SER A 353 1.74 4.96 6.96
CA SER A 353 1.30 5.50 8.26
C SER A 353 1.05 7.03 8.17
N SER A 354 0.02 7.55 8.85
CA SER A 354 -0.39 8.98 8.87
C SER A 354 -1.14 9.37 10.17
N MET A 355 -1.37 10.66 10.48
CA MET A 355 -2.16 11.11 11.66
C MET A 355 -3.06 12.31 11.34
N PRO A 356 -4.06 12.60 12.20
CA PRO A 356 -4.84 13.84 12.15
C PRO A 356 -3.98 15.12 12.28
N PRO A 357 -4.52 16.28 11.88
CA PRO A 357 -3.72 17.47 11.58
C PRO A 357 -3.16 18.17 12.82
N ILE A 358 -1.93 18.67 12.69
CA ILE A 358 -1.28 19.54 13.67
C ILE A 358 -1.47 20.99 13.23
N GLN A 359 -1.99 21.87 14.10
CA GLN A 359 -1.80 23.31 13.93
C GLN A 359 -0.34 23.65 14.27
N LEU A 360 0.41 24.16 13.30
CA LEU A 360 1.80 24.61 13.46
C LEU A 360 1.97 26.04 12.95
N PRO A 361 2.98 26.80 13.43
CA PRO A 361 3.00 28.25 13.30
C PRO A 361 3.50 28.76 11.94
N ASP A 362 3.14 30.02 11.63
CA ASP A 362 3.52 30.74 10.43
C ASP A 362 5.02 31.14 10.45
N SER A 363 5.90 30.28 9.94
CA SER A 363 7.30 30.60 9.60
C SER A 363 7.71 29.96 8.27
N ASP A 364 8.04 30.81 7.29
CA ASP A 364 8.28 30.46 5.88
C ASP A 364 9.70 29.90 5.61
N SER A 365 10.34 29.25 6.59
CA SER A 365 11.69 28.68 6.40
C SER A 365 11.75 27.15 6.58
N GLU A 366 12.11 26.46 5.50
CA GLU A 366 12.20 25.00 5.45
C GLU A 366 13.38 24.44 6.26
N ASP A 367 14.43 25.23 6.49
CA ASP A 367 15.60 24.87 7.32
C ASP A 367 15.39 25.17 8.82
N GLU A 368 14.28 25.78 9.25
CA GLU A 368 14.03 25.96 10.69
C GLU A 368 13.64 24.63 11.36
N LEU A 369 14.56 24.17 12.22
CA LEU A 369 14.34 23.09 13.18
C LEU A 369 13.09 23.37 14.04
N PRO A 370 12.22 22.38 14.28
CA PRO A 370 11.11 22.54 15.21
C PRO A 370 11.62 22.80 16.66
N PRO A 371 10.78 23.37 17.54
CA PRO A 371 11.14 23.59 18.93
C PRO A 371 11.71 22.33 19.62
N ALA A 372 12.71 22.53 20.47
CA ALA A 372 13.48 21.50 21.16
C ALA A 372 14.35 20.56 20.28
N TRP A 373 14.55 20.85 18.98
CA TRP A 373 15.56 20.16 18.16
C TRP A 373 16.90 20.93 18.11
N GLU A 374 18.01 20.20 17.94
CA GLU A 374 19.38 20.71 17.78
C GLU A 374 20.10 19.93 16.68
N GLU A 375 20.78 20.61 15.76
CA GLU A 375 21.63 20.00 14.72
C GLU A 375 23.07 19.82 15.22
N ARG A 376 23.67 18.65 14.95
CA ARG A 376 25.04 18.28 15.34
C ARG A 376 25.78 17.55 14.22
N ALA A 377 27.11 17.58 14.24
CA ALA A 377 27.95 16.78 13.35
C ALA A 377 28.77 15.73 14.12
N THR A 378 29.03 14.59 13.49
CA THR A 378 29.97 13.57 13.99
C THR A 378 31.43 13.94 13.66
N SER A 379 32.38 13.22 14.26
CA SER A 379 33.81 13.37 13.97
C SER A 379 34.16 13.12 12.49
N ASN A 380 33.42 12.23 11.81
CA ASN A 380 33.52 11.94 10.37
C ASN A 380 32.52 12.72 9.49
N GLY A 381 31.91 13.78 10.03
CA GLY A 381 31.18 14.81 9.27
C GLY A 381 29.72 14.52 8.94
N TYR A 382 29.13 13.42 9.41
CA TYR A 382 27.70 13.15 9.22
C TYR A 382 26.87 14.04 10.17
N VAL A 383 25.83 14.67 9.63
CA VAL A 383 24.91 15.48 10.45
C VAL A 383 23.83 14.60 11.07
N TYR A 384 23.51 14.88 12.33
CA TYR A 384 22.41 14.25 13.05
C TYR A 384 21.66 15.26 13.91
N TYR A 385 20.38 15.04 14.08
CA TYR A 385 19.44 15.92 14.75
C TYR A 385 19.03 15.30 16.08
N VAL A 386 19.22 16.06 17.16
CA VAL A 386 18.92 15.67 18.54
C VAL A 386 17.62 16.35 18.96
N ASN A 387 16.65 15.58 19.45
CA ASN A 387 15.43 16.12 20.05
C ASN A 387 15.55 16.08 21.58
N HIS A 388 15.50 17.26 22.21
CA HIS A 388 15.65 17.43 23.65
C HIS A 388 14.39 17.14 24.45
N GLN A 389 13.23 17.07 23.81
CA GLN A 389 11.96 16.76 24.47
C GLN A 389 11.79 15.25 24.67
N ASN A 390 12.09 14.44 23.66
CA ASN A 390 11.96 12.97 23.71
C ASN A 390 13.30 12.22 23.89
N LYS A 391 14.44 12.93 23.85
CA LYS A 391 15.82 12.41 23.95
C LYS A 391 16.26 11.47 22.81
N THR A 392 15.65 11.54 21.62
CA THR A 392 16.06 10.74 20.45
C THR A 392 17.03 11.47 19.53
N THR A 393 17.76 10.72 18.71
CA THR A 393 18.61 11.24 17.62
C THR A 393 18.28 10.60 16.28
N GLN A 394 18.35 11.34 15.18
CA GLN A 394 18.13 10.84 13.82
C GLN A 394 19.05 11.51 12.79
N TRP A 395 19.33 10.86 11.65
CA TRP A 395 20.26 11.35 10.62
C TRP A 395 19.62 12.31 9.60
N THR A 396 18.29 12.42 9.59
CA THR A 396 17.50 13.21 8.63
C THR A 396 16.82 14.40 9.30
N HIS A 397 16.71 15.53 8.60
CA HIS A 397 16.10 16.75 9.14
C HIS A 397 14.62 16.51 9.50
N PRO A 398 14.16 16.85 10.72
CA PRO A 398 12.81 16.51 11.19
C PRO A 398 11.65 17.08 10.36
N ARG A 399 11.83 18.22 9.67
CA ARG A 399 10.81 18.83 8.79
C ARG A 399 10.90 18.30 7.35
N THR A 400 12.09 18.32 6.77
CA THR A 400 12.30 18.11 5.31
C THR A 400 12.77 16.70 4.93
N GLY A 401 13.13 15.86 5.90
CA GLY A 401 13.56 14.48 5.68
C GLY A 401 14.98 14.32 5.11
N LYS A 402 15.70 15.41 4.85
CA LYS A 402 17.00 15.40 4.19
C LYS A 402 18.16 15.02 5.11
N SER A 403 19.10 14.20 4.64
CA SER A 403 20.39 13.98 5.29
C SER A 403 21.37 15.10 4.94
N LYS A 404 22.16 15.60 5.90
CA LYS A 404 23.23 16.58 5.65
C LYS A 404 24.60 16.00 6.03
N LYS A 405 25.66 16.54 5.44
CA LYS A 405 27.05 16.15 5.71
C LYS A 405 28.00 17.33 5.57
N VAL A 406 28.83 17.56 6.57
CA VAL A 406 29.90 18.56 6.52
C VAL A 406 31.12 17.97 5.84
N ALA A 407 31.64 18.66 4.82
CA ALA A 407 32.81 18.25 4.07
C ALA A 407 34.07 18.97 4.55
N GLY A 408 35.19 18.24 4.59
CA GLY A 408 36.52 18.80 4.88
C GLY A 408 36.86 19.00 6.35
N ASP A 409 38.06 19.56 6.54
CA ASP A 409 38.65 19.91 7.83
C ASP A 409 37.92 21.09 8.50
N LEU A 410 38.32 21.42 9.74
CA LEU A 410 37.81 22.62 10.42
C LEU A 410 38.27 23.91 9.71
N PRO A 411 37.47 24.99 9.75
CA PRO A 411 37.85 26.26 9.13
C PRO A 411 39.15 26.82 9.73
N PHE A 412 39.97 27.49 8.92
CA PHE A 412 41.34 27.87 9.31
C PHE A 412 41.41 28.71 10.60
N GLY A 413 41.97 28.12 11.66
CA GLY A 413 42.08 28.70 13.00
C GLY A 413 41.25 27.98 14.06
N TRP A 414 40.32 27.11 13.67
CA TRP A 414 39.50 26.30 14.57
C TRP A 414 40.17 24.96 14.90
N GLU A 415 40.23 24.63 16.19
CA GLU A 415 40.63 23.32 16.69
C GLU A 415 39.51 22.65 17.50
N ARG A 416 39.60 21.32 17.67
CA ARG A 416 38.65 20.51 18.42
C ARG A 416 39.30 19.98 19.69
N GLU A 417 38.88 20.52 20.83
CA GLU A 417 39.24 20.02 22.16
C GLU A 417 38.14 19.06 22.66
N VAL A 418 38.49 18.18 23.61
CA VAL A 418 37.54 17.34 24.35
C VAL A 418 37.75 17.59 25.84
N GLU A 419 36.69 17.99 26.52
CA GLU A 419 36.71 18.27 27.95
C GLU A 419 36.80 16.98 28.79
N LEU A 420 37.19 17.14 30.07
CA LEU A 420 37.10 16.07 31.08
C LEU A 420 35.67 15.53 31.28
N SER A 421 34.65 16.27 30.81
CA SER A 421 33.23 15.88 30.78
C SER A 421 32.90 14.89 29.64
N GLY A 422 33.85 14.61 28.75
CA GLY A 422 33.63 13.87 27.49
C GLY A 422 32.97 14.70 26.39
N ARG A 423 32.65 15.98 26.64
CA ARG A 423 32.08 16.88 25.61
C ARG A 423 33.15 17.42 24.68
N THR A 424 32.84 17.39 23.39
CA THR A 424 33.61 18.10 22.35
C THR A 424 33.34 19.59 22.43
N VAL A 425 34.39 20.41 22.32
CA VAL A 425 34.30 21.87 22.17
C VAL A 425 35.21 22.32 21.03
N PHE A 426 34.73 23.26 20.23
CA PHE A 426 35.46 23.86 19.12
C PHE A 426 35.98 25.23 19.54
N VAL A 427 37.25 25.50 19.28
CA VAL A 427 37.97 26.68 19.75
C VAL A 427 38.63 27.41 18.58
N ASP A 428 38.25 28.66 18.35
CA ASP A 428 38.94 29.55 17.41
C ASP A 428 40.18 30.15 18.10
N LYS A 429 41.38 29.74 17.68
CA LYS A 429 42.65 30.23 18.25
C LYS A 429 43.03 31.65 17.82
N LYS A 430 42.34 32.28 16.86
CA LYS A 430 42.53 33.70 16.53
C LYS A 430 41.72 34.61 17.45
N ASN A 431 40.45 34.28 17.69
CA ASN A 431 39.51 35.13 18.44
C ASN A 431 39.25 34.65 19.88
N VAL A 432 39.82 33.50 20.28
CA VAL A 432 39.62 32.84 21.59
C VAL A 432 38.14 32.48 21.84
N GLN A 433 37.34 32.37 20.78
CA GLN A 433 35.93 31.99 20.86
C GLN A 433 35.78 30.48 21.05
N ARG A 434 34.84 30.07 21.89
CA ARG A 434 34.49 28.66 22.14
C ARG A 434 33.03 28.39 21.80
N THR A 435 32.74 27.25 21.18
CA THR A 435 31.37 26.76 20.94
C THR A 435 31.31 25.23 21.01
N TYR A 436 30.15 24.68 21.37
CA TYR A 436 29.89 23.24 21.37
C TYR A 436 29.26 22.75 20.03
N THR A 437 28.83 23.69 19.18
CA THR A 437 28.29 23.43 17.84
C THR A 437 29.44 23.38 16.83
N ASP A 438 29.48 22.38 15.95
CA ASP A 438 30.54 22.25 14.94
C ASP A 438 30.47 23.40 13.92
N PRO A 439 31.53 24.22 13.77
CA PRO A 439 31.50 25.41 12.91
C PRO A 439 31.35 25.08 11.42
N ARG A 440 31.49 23.81 11.02
CA ARG A 440 31.26 23.36 9.64
C ARG A 440 29.77 23.18 9.31
N LEU A 441 28.87 23.13 10.30
CA LEU A 441 27.43 22.91 10.06
C LEU A 441 26.78 23.98 9.17
N ALA A 442 27.26 25.23 9.25
CA ALA A 442 26.86 26.31 8.35
C ALA A 442 27.19 26.06 6.85
N PHE A 443 27.96 25.01 6.55
CA PHE A 443 28.39 24.60 5.21
C PHE A 443 28.05 23.11 4.94
N ALA A 444 27.09 22.53 5.68
CA ALA A 444 26.69 21.14 5.49
C ALA A 444 25.92 20.96 4.16
N VAL A 445 26.38 20.02 3.34
CA VAL A 445 25.79 19.70 2.03
C VAL A 445 24.77 18.57 2.19
N GLU A 446 23.67 18.63 1.44
CA GLU A 446 22.64 17.59 1.46
C GLU A 446 23.13 16.33 0.74
N GLU A 447 23.11 15.16 1.41
CA GLU A 447 23.40 13.88 0.74
C GLU A 447 22.12 13.39 0.03
N ILE A 448 22.20 13.31 -1.31
CA ILE A 448 21.16 12.74 -2.16
C ILE A 448 21.04 11.23 -1.86
N PRO A 449 19.81 10.68 -1.66
CA PRO A 449 19.63 9.26 -1.41
C PRO A 449 20.13 8.41 -2.60
N ARG A 450 20.87 7.35 -2.29
CA ARG A 450 21.51 6.46 -3.27
C ARG A 450 20.62 5.28 -3.64
N ASN A 451 19.66 4.94 -2.79
CA ASN A 451 18.68 3.90 -3.02
C ASN A 451 17.28 4.40 -2.66
N VAL A 452 16.25 3.95 -3.39
CA VAL A 452 14.87 4.31 -3.11
C VAL A 452 14.37 3.77 -1.76
N SER A 453 15.00 2.71 -1.25
CA SER A 453 14.78 2.18 0.11
C SER A 453 15.36 3.06 1.23
N GLU A 454 16.13 4.10 0.92
CA GLU A 454 16.57 5.13 1.87
C GLU A 454 15.54 6.28 2.00
N VAL A 455 14.56 6.35 1.08
CA VAL A 455 13.51 7.36 1.07
C VAL A 455 12.39 6.97 2.03
N ARG A 456 12.31 7.67 3.17
CA ARG A 456 11.22 7.51 4.14
C ARG A 456 9.86 7.80 3.48
N GLN A 457 8.91 6.86 3.58
CA GLN A 457 7.54 7.11 3.13
C GLN A 457 6.87 8.21 3.98
N ARG A 458 6.29 9.21 3.31
CA ARG A 458 5.61 10.37 3.92
C ARG A 458 4.10 10.44 3.61
N PHE A 459 3.65 9.70 2.60
CA PHE A 459 2.32 9.82 1.99
C PHE A 459 1.79 8.44 1.59
N ASP A 460 0.47 8.27 1.63
CA ASP A 460 -0.27 7.02 1.46
C ASP A 460 -1.30 7.05 0.31
N SER A 461 -2.02 5.94 0.16
CA SER A 461 -3.28 5.83 -0.58
C SER A 461 -4.34 6.86 -0.15
N SER A 462 -4.29 7.32 1.11
CA SER A 462 -5.21 8.30 1.70
C SER A 462 -4.84 9.76 1.38
N SER A 463 -3.56 10.01 1.04
CA SER A 463 -2.99 11.33 0.84
C SER A 463 -3.47 11.97 -0.47
N THR A 464 -3.80 13.26 -0.41
CA THR A 464 -4.24 14.08 -1.55
C THR A 464 -3.08 14.81 -2.22
N ALA A 465 -3.26 15.17 -3.50
CA ALA A 465 -2.33 16.01 -4.24
C ALA A 465 -2.04 17.36 -3.53
N LEU A 466 -3.03 17.98 -2.91
CA LEU A 466 -2.83 19.20 -2.12
C LEU A 466 -1.99 18.97 -0.84
N GLN A 467 -2.11 17.82 -0.18
CA GLN A 467 -1.22 17.47 0.96
C GLN A 467 0.24 17.26 0.53
N VAL A 468 0.48 16.69 -0.66
CA VAL A 468 1.84 16.49 -1.22
C VAL A 468 2.51 17.81 -1.64
N LEU A 469 1.72 18.87 -1.90
CA LEU A 469 2.19 20.22 -2.20
C LEU A 469 2.18 21.17 -1.01
N HIS A 470 1.73 20.75 0.17
CA HIS A 470 1.63 21.61 1.34
C HIS A 470 2.98 22.25 1.69
N GLY A 471 3.04 23.59 1.69
CA GLY A 471 4.27 24.37 1.94
C GLY A 471 5.17 24.58 0.71
N LYS A 472 4.82 24.06 -0.47
CA LYS A 472 5.63 24.23 -1.70
C LYS A 472 5.13 25.40 -2.54
N ASP A 473 6.03 26.34 -2.85
CA ASP A 473 5.86 27.24 -4.00
C ASP A 473 6.45 26.60 -5.25
N LEU A 474 5.73 26.70 -6.37
CA LEU A 474 6.14 26.25 -7.70
C LEU A 474 6.15 27.43 -8.70
N SER A 475 6.13 28.67 -8.21
CA SER A 475 6.21 29.87 -9.05
C SER A 475 7.45 29.86 -9.95
N GLY A 476 7.24 30.05 -11.26
CA GLY A 476 8.30 30.00 -12.26
C GLY A 476 8.66 28.59 -12.74
N LYS A 477 8.00 27.53 -12.22
CA LYS A 477 8.10 26.16 -12.74
C LYS A 477 7.08 25.90 -13.83
N THR A 478 7.49 25.24 -14.91
CA THR A 478 6.62 24.91 -16.06
C THR A 478 6.26 23.42 -16.08
N ALA A 479 4.96 23.12 -16.14
CA ALA A 479 4.44 21.76 -16.26
C ALA A 479 3.66 21.56 -17.56
N VAL A 480 3.94 20.47 -18.29
CA VAL A 480 3.22 20.05 -19.50
C VAL A 480 2.45 18.77 -19.18
N ILE A 481 1.12 18.78 -19.28
CA ILE A 481 0.26 17.69 -18.79
C ILE A 481 -0.71 17.23 -19.87
N THR A 482 -0.60 15.98 -20.33
CA THR A 482 -1.50 15.43 -21.36
C THR A 482 -2.86 15.02 -20.77
N GLY A 483 -3.96 15.38 -21.43
CA GLY A 483 -5.30 14.91 -21.09
C GLY A 483 -5.83 15.39 -19.74
N CYS A 484 -5.54 16.63 -19.38
CA CYS A 484 -5.82 17.22 -18.06
C CYS A 484 -7.09 18.09 -17.97
N ASN A 485 -7.97 18.09 -18.97
CA ASN A 485 -9.25 18.80 -18.88
C ASN A 485 -10.27 18.15 -17.93
N ILE A 486 -10.08 16.88 -17.56
CA ILE A 486 -10.99 16.09 -16.70
C ILE A 486 -10.23 15.10 -15.80
N GLY A 487 -10.88 14.63 -14.74
CA GLY A 487 -10.42 13.51 -13.92
C GLY A 487 -9.08 13.75 -13.19
N ILE A 488 -8.22 12.73 -13.17
CA ILE A 488 -6.94 12.72 -12.44
C ILE A 488 -6.00 13.82 -13.00
N GLY A 489 -5.95 13.97 -14.32
CA GLY A 489 -5.17 15.02 -14.97
C GLY A 489 -5.66 16.43 -14.61
N PHE A 490 -6.98 16.63 -14.47
CA PHE A 490 -7.52 17.90 -13.99
C PHE A 490 -7.10 18.23 -12.57
N GLU A 491 -7.23 17.29 -11.63
CA GLU A 491 -6.76 17.52 -10.26
C GLU A 491 -5.24 17.69 -10.18
N THR A 492 -4.47 17.06 -11.06
CA THR A 492 -3.02 17.29 -11.19
C THR A 492 -2.74 18.73 -11.63
N ALA A 493 -3.35 19.18 -12.74
CA ALA A 493 -3.20 20.53 -13.27
C ALA A 493 -3.65 21.62 -12.27
N ARG A 494 -4.83 21.43 -11.68
CA ARG A 494 -5.40 22.30 -10.63
C ARG A 494 -4.45 22.41 -9.44
N SER A 495 -3.94 21.29 -8.92
CA SER A 495 -3.07 21.29 -7.73
C SER A 495 -1.76 22.04 -7.97
N LEU A 496 -1.13 21.84 -9.14
CA LEU A 496 0.11 22.56 -9.50
C LEU A 496 -0.14 24.06 -9.69
N ALA A 497 -1.20 24.45 -10.42
CA ALA A 497 -1.52 25.86 -10.67
C ALA A 497 -1.93 26.62 -9.40
N LEU A 498 -2.59 25.95 -8.43
CA LEU A 498 -2.89 26.52 -7.11
C LEU A 498 -1.62 26.91 -6.33
N HIS A 499 -0.50 26.23 -6.59
CA HIS A 499 0.82 26.47 -6.00
C HIS A 499 1.76 27.26 -6.94
N GLY A 500 1.23 27.98 -7.94
CA GLY A 500 2.01 28.95 -8.73
C GLY A 500 2.70 28.41 -9.99
N CYS A 501 2.69 27.10 -10.22
CA CYS A 501 3.25 26.46 -11.41
C CYS A 501 2.51 26.92 -12.69
N ASP A 502 3.24 27.24 -13.75
CA ASP A 502 2.69 27.53 -15.08
C ASP A 502 2.35 26.21 -15.79
N VAL A 503 1.07 25.93 -16.00
CA VAL A 503 0.55 24.63 -16.48
C VAL A 503 0.05 24.73 -17.92
N ILE A 504 0.71 24.00 -18.82
CA ILE A 504 0.29 23.80 -20.20
C ILE A 504 -0.62 22.58 -20.27
N MET A 505 -1.90 22.85 -20.51
CA MET A 505 -2.97 21.87 -20.56
C MET A 505 -3.08 21.28 -21.97
N ALA A 506 -2.24 20.28 -22.24
CA ALA A 506 -2.12 19.60 -23.53
C ALA A 506 -3.32 18.66 -23.75
N CYS A 507 -4.30 19.11 -24.53
CA CYS A 507 -5.61 18.48 -24.65
C CYS A 507 -6.16 18.48 -26.08
N ARG A 508 -7.05 17.53 -26.40
CA ARG A 508 -7.66 17.42 -27.73
C ARG A 508 -8.70 18.50 -28.04
N ASN A 509 -9.50 18.87 -27.04
CA ASN A 509 -10.67 19.72 -27.23
C ASN A 509 -10.52 21.03 -26.45
N GLN A 510 -10.49 22.15 -27.19
CA GLN A 510 -10.28 23.49 -26.67
C GLN A 510 -11.37 23.88 -25.65
N MET A 511 -12.64 23.94 -26.05
CA MET A 511 -13.75 24.42 -25.20
C MET A 511 -13.82 23.72 -23.83
N SER A 512 -13.73 22.38 -23.80
CA SER A 512 -13.76 21.62 -22.53
C SER A 512 -12.50 21.82 -21.66
N THR A 513 -11.39 22.29 -22.25
CA THR A 513 -10.17 22.66 -21.50
C THR A 513 -10.24 24.10 -21.01
N GLU A 514 -10.79 25.02 -21.80
CA GLU A 514 -11.11 26.39 -21.37
C GLU A 514 -12.12 26.39 -20.22
N GLU A 515 -13.13 25.51 -20.26
CA GLU A 515 -14.01 25.24 -19.12
C GLU A 515 -13.25 24.75 -17.87
N ALA A 516 -12.20 23.93 -18.04
CA ALA A 516 -11.38 23.44 -16.95
C ALA A 516 -10.54 24.58 -16.34
N ILE A 517 -9.93 25.41 -17.19
CA ILE A 517 -9.22 26.63 -16.80
C ILE A 517 -10.17 27.59 -16.05
N MET A 518 -11.40 27.78 -16.53
CA MET A 518 -12.41 28.61 -15.86
C MET A 518 -12.83 28.04 -14.49
N LYS A 519 -12.87 26.71 -14.30
CA LYS A 519 -13.14 26.08 -12.99
C LYS A 519 -12.01 26.39 -12.00
N ILE A 520 -10.74 26.32 -12.43
CA ILE A 520 -9.56 26.68 -11.62
C ILE A 520 -9.55 28.19 -11.33
N ALA A 521 -9.84 29.03 -12.32
CA ALA A 521 -9.92 30.48 -12.19
C ALA A 521 -11.01 30.95 -11.21
N LYS A 522 -12.15 30.24 -11.15
CA LYS A 522 -13.24 30.51 -10.21
C LYS A 522 -12.86 30.24 -8.75
N GLU A 523 -11.96 29.28 -8.52
CA GLU A 523 -11.45 28.97 -7.18
C GLU A 523 -10.33 29.93 -6.76
N LYS A 524 -9.34 30.15 -7.63
CA LYS A 524 -8.22 31.08 -7.41
C LYS A 524 -7.88 31.78 -8.73
N PRO A 525 -8.27 33.05 -8.96
CA PRO A 525 -8.03 33.73 -10.23
C PRO A 525 -6.56 33.80 -10.66
N ALA A 526 -5.63 33.81 -9.70
CA ALA A 526 -4.19 33.71 -9.98
C ALA A 526 -3.78 32.33 -10.56
N ALA A 527 -4.36 31.24 -10.06
CA ALA A 527 -4.14 29.89 -10.60
C ALA A 527 -4.80 29.72 -11.98
N GLY A 528 -5.96 30.34 -12.20
CA GLY A 528 -6.58 30.39 -13.53
C GLY A 528 -5.67 31.01 -14.59
N LYS A 529 -4.97 32.10 -14.25
CA LYS A 529 -3.97 32.76 -15.12
C LYS A 529 -2.71 31.92 -15.34
N LYS A 530 -2.46 30.91 -14.52
CA LYS A 530 -1.34 29.97 -14.65
C LYS A 530 -1.63 28.79 -15.58
N CYS A 531 -2.88 28.55 -15.95
CA CYS A 531 -3.23 27.47 -16.88
C CYS A 531 -3.46 28.01 -18.30
N ARG A 532 -2.85 27.38 -19.31
CA ARG A 532 -3.08 27.67 -20.73
C ARG A 532 -3.37 26.40 -21.53
N PHE A 533 -4.35 26.46 -22.43
CA PHE A 533 -4.64 25.35 -23.35
C PHE A 533 -3.55 25.26 -24.43
N MET A 534 -3.21 24.03 -24.83
CA MET A 534 -2.50 23.76 -26.08
C MET A 534 -3.08 22.49 -26.72
N LYS A 535 -3.23 22.49 -28.06
CA LYS A 535 -3.91 21.41 -28.77
C LYS A 535 -2.99 20.22 -29.00
N VAL A 536 -3.40 19.03 -28.56
CA VAL A 536 -2.85 17.75 -29.03
C VAL A 536 -3.92 16.67 -29.12
N ASP A 537 -4.02 15.99 -30.25
CA ASP A 537 -4.72 14.71 -30.35
C ASP A 537 -3.70 13.57 -30.40
N LEU A 538 -3.74 12.68 -29.41
CA LEU A 538 -2.83 11.54 -29.33
C LEU A 538 -3.22 10.40 -30.30
N CYS A 539 -4.35 10.53 -31.01
CA CYS A 539 -4.71 9.68 -32.14
C CYS A 539 -4.07 10.12 -33.48
N SER A 540 -3.17 11.11 -33.48
CA SER A 540 -2.55 11.70 -34.69
C SER A 540 -1.10 12.06 -34.42
N LEU A 541 -0.13 11.32 -34.98
CA LEU A 541 1.30 11.66 -34.85
C LEU A 541 1.60 13.02 -35.51
N THR A 542 0.87 13.38 -36.57
CA THR A 542 0.91 14.73 -37.15
C THR A 542 0.46 15.80 -36.13
N SER A 543 -0.62 15.57 -35.37
CA SER A 543 -1.02 16.50 -34.30
C SER A 543 -0.01 16.55 -33.15
N VAL A 544 0.68 15.45 -32.86
CA VAL A 544 1.72 15.40 -31.82
C VAL A 544 2.97 16.17 -32.24
N ASN A 545 3.45 15.98 -33.47
CA ASN A 545 4.60 16.72 -34.00
C ASN A 545 4.34 18.23 -34.07
N ASN A 546 3.12 18.64 -34.45
CA ASN A 546 2.69 20.04 -34.40
C ASN A 546 2.72 20.59 -32.96
N PHE A 547 2.17 19.86 -31.99
CA PHE A 547 2.21 20.21 -30.56
C PHE A 547 3.64 20.35 -30.03
N VAL A 548 4.53 19.40 -30.33
CA VAL A 548 5.96 19.45 -30.01
C VAL A 548 6.61 20.72 -30.59
N THR A 549 6.32 21.02 -31.85
CA THR A 549 6.82 22.19 -32.57
C THR A 549 6.28 23.52 -32.00
N GLU A 550 5.12 23.52 -31.37
CA GLU A 550 4.53 24.67 -30.68
C GLU A 550 5.19 24.89 -29.30
N ILE A 551 5.30 23.82 -28.50
CA ILE A 551 6.03 23.83 -27.22
C ILE A 551 7.47 24.35 -27.40
N GLN A 552 8.21 23.83 -28.38
CA GLN A 552 9.62 24.22 -28.65
C GLN A 552 9.81 25.70 -29.05
N LYS A 553 8.73 26.41 -29.44
CA LYS A 553 8.78 27.84 -29.76
C LYS A 553 8.44 28.73 -28.56
N GLU A 554 7.58 28.24 -27.67
CA GLU A 554 7.01 29.03 -26.57
C GLU A 554 7.59 28.71 -25.19
N VAL A 555 8.31 27.60 -25.05
CA VAL A 555 8.78 27.06 -23.76
C VAL A 555 10.28 26.82 -23.84
N SER A 556 11.05 27.52 -23.01
CA SER A 556 12.51 27.36 -22.92
C SER A 556 12.94 26.21 -22.01
N HIS A 557 12.11 25.79 -21.06
CA HIS A 557 12.39 24.73 -20.09
C HIS A 557 11.10 24.07 -19.60
N ILE A 558 11.13 22.76 -19.34
CA ILE A 558 10.02 22.00 -18.76
C ILE A 558 10.52 21.32 -17.48
N ASP A 559 10.02 21.76 -16.32
CA ASP A 559 10.34 21.13 -15.04
C ASP A 559 9.57 19.81 -14.84
N MET A 560 8.34 19.73 -15.36
CA MET A 560 7.44 18.60 -15.14
C MET A 560 6.72 18.19 -16.43
N LEU A 561 7.12 17.07 -17.04
CA LEU A 561 6.42 16.46 -18.18
C LEU A 561 5.57 15.28 -17.70
N ILE A 562 4.24 15.45 -17.70
CA ILE A 562 3.29 14.50 -17.12
C ILE A 562 2.44 13.86 -18.23
N LEU A 563 2.81 12.62 -18.57
CA LEU A 563 2.20 11.79 -19.61
C LEU A 563 1.02 11.02 -18.98
N ASN A 564 -0.09 11.73 -18.77
CA ASN A 564 -1.26 11.29 -18.01
C ASN A 564 -2.40 10.70 -18.88
N ALA A 565 -2.52 11.13 -20.14
CA ALA A 565 -3.65 10.76 -20.99
C ALA A 565 -3.76 9.23 -21.22
N ALA A 566 -5.00 8.74 -21.30
CA ALA A 566 -5.27 7.34 -21.62
C ALA A 566 -6.67 7.16 -22.21
N VAL A 567 -6.84 6.07 -22.96
CA VAL A 567 -8.13 5.49 -23.34
C VAL A 567 -8.25 4.11 -22.70
N PHE A 568 -9.49 3.65 -22.48
CA PHE A 568 -9.77 2.41 -21.75
C PHE A 568 -10.92 1.65 -22.43
N ALA A 569 -10.78 0.32 -22.49
CA ALA A 569 -11.80 -0.63 -22.95
C ALA A 569 -12.54 -0.24 -24.25
N LEU A 570 -11.83 0.35 -25.22
CA LEU A 570 -12.40 0.68 -26.53
C LEU A 570 -12.66 -0.60 -27.35
N PRO A 571 -13.60 -0.61 -28.31
CA PRO A 571 -13.62 -1.62 -29.36
C PRO A 571 -12.37 -1.46 -30.25
N HIS A 572 -11.98 -2.54 -30.96
CA HIS A 572 -10.87 -2.48 -31.91
C HIS A 572 -11.10 -1.35 -32.91
N SER A 573 -10.14 -0.43 -32.98
CA SER A 573 -10.21 0.77 -33.82
C SER A 573 -8.80 1.23 -34.16
N LEU A 574 -8.63 1.72 -35.39
CA LEU A 574 -7.39 2.30 -35.86
C LEU A 574 -7.45 3.83 -35.78
N THR A 575 -6.29 4.45 -35.58
CA THR A 575 -6.06 5.90 -35.68
C THR A 575 -6.00 6.38 -37.13
N GLU A 576 -5.86 7.69 -37.37
CA GLU A 576 -5.59 8.21 -38.73
C GLU A 576 -4.21 7.76 -39.25
N ASP A 577 -3.27 7.48 -38.34
CA ASP A 577 -1.96 6.88 -38.64
C ASP A 577 -2.04 5.35 -38.89
N ASN A 578 -3.25 4.76 -38.86
CA ASN A 578 -3.55 3.32 -39.03
C ASN A 578 -3.01 2.36 -37.94
N PHE A 579 -2.63 2.88 -36.77
CA PHE A 579 -2.19 2.07 -35.62
C PHE A 579 -3.35 1.77 -34.64
N GLU A 580 -3.20 0.75 -33.79
CA GLU A 580 -4.22 0.43 -32.79
C GLU A 580 -4.36 1.56 -31.76
N THR A 581 -5.61 2.02 -31.55
CA THR A 581 -5.90 3.26 -30.81
C THR A 581 -5.41 3.24 -29.36
N THR A 582 -5.50 2.09 -28.68
CA THR A 582 -5.08 1.96 -27.27
C THR A 582 -3.57 2.04 -27.12
N PHE A 583 -2.83 1.29 -27.95
CA PHE A 583 -1.37 1.32 -28.04
C PHE A 583 -0.86 2.72 -28.40
N GLN A 584 -1.39 3.34 -29.47
CA GLN A 584 -0.90 4.65 -29.89
C GLN A 584 -1.16 5.73 -28.84
N VAL A 585 -2.39 5.85 -28.35
CA VAL A 585 -2.76 6.95 -27.43
C VAL A 585 -2.09 6.81 -26.07
N CYS A 586 -1.91 5.59 -25.56
CA CYS A 586 -1.33 5.39 -24.22
C CYS A 586 0.20 5.41 -24.22
N HIS A 587 0.83 4.87 -25.27
CA HIS A 587 2.28 4.68 -25.40
C HIS A 587 2.90 5.48 -26.56
N LEU A 588 2.62 5.15 -27.83
CA LEU A 588 3.41 5.64 -28.98
C LEU A 588 3.45 7.18 -29.09
N SER A 589 2.29 7.83 -28.95
CA SER A 589 2.20 9.30 -28.99
C SER A 589 2.87 9.96 -27.78
N HIS A 590 2.88 9.29 -26.62
CA HIS A 590 3.60 9.77 -25.42
C HIS A 590 5.12 9.58 -25.54
N TYR A 591 5.55 8.47 -26.12
CA TYR A 591 6.95 8.21 -26.48
C TYR A 591 7.48 9.32 -27.39
N HIS A 592 6.75 9.64 -28.46
CA HIS A 592 7.12 10.72 -29.39
C HIS A 592 7.24 12.08 -28.69
N ILE A 593 6.27 12.45 -27.82
CA ILE A 593 6.33 13.70 -27.02
C ILE A 593 7.61 13.76 -26.18
N ALA A 594 7.89 12.72 -25.40
CA ALA A 594 9.02 12.75 -24.47
C ALA A 594 10.37 12.79 -25.19
N MET A 595 10.55 11.98 -26.24
CA MET A 595 11.79 11.94 -27.01
C MET A 595 12.03 13.27 -27.74
N SER A 596 10.98 13.89 -28.30
CA SER A 596 11.12 15.13 -29.07
C SER A 596 11.24 16.40 -28.21
N LEU A 597 10.71 16.37 -26.98
CA LEU A 597 10.87 17.45 -26.00
C LEU A 597 12.12 17.30 -25.12
N GLN A 598 12.96 16.28 -25.33
CA GLN A 598 14.15 16.00 -24.51
C GLN A 598 15.11 17.19 -24.38
N ASN A 599 15.20 18.05 -25.40
CA ASN A 599 16.10 19.23 -25.37
C ASN A 599 15.58 20.39 -24.50
N LEU A 600 14.35 20.29 -23.97
CA LEU A 600 13.77 21.20 -22.98
C LEU A 600 13.76 20.59 -21.56
N LEU A 601 14.48 19.47 -21.37
CA LEU A 601 14.57 18.75 -20.10
C LEU A 601 16.04 18.68 -19.64
N ASP A 602 16.27 18.91 -18.36
CA ASP A 602 17.61 18.92 -17.76
C ASP A 602 17.65 18.19 -16.40
N HIS A 603 18.75 18.32 -15.66
CA HIS A 603 18.93 17.71 -14.34
C HIS A 603 17.90 18.13 -13.26
N THR A 604 17.13 19.20 -13.48
CA THR A 604 16.02 19.62 -12.62
C THR A 604 14.68 19.03 -13.05
N SER A 605 14.58 18.57 -14.30
CA SER A 605 13.34 18.12 -14.93
C SER A 605 12.92 16.72 -14.52
N ARG A 606 11.61 16.51 -14.48
CA ARG A 606 10.96 15.26 -14.08
C ARG A 606 9.95 14.81 -15.13
N VAL A 607 10.06 13.57 -15.57
CA VAL A 607 9.08 12.92 -16.47
C VAL A 607 8.26 11.90 -15.69
N VAL A 608 6.94 12.01 -15.76
CA VAL A 608 6.00 11.18 -15.01
C VAL A 608 5.06 10.47 -15.99
N VAL A 609 5.20 9.14 -16.09
CA VAL A 609 4.43 8.30 -17.02
C VAL A 609 3.32 7.57 -16.27
N VAL A 610 2.05 7.94 -16.52
CA VAL A 610 0.91 7.32 -15.82
C VAL A 610 0.62 5.95 -16.41
N SER A 611 1.00 4.92 -15.65
CA SER A 611 0.70 3.51 -15.93
C SER A 611 -0.55 3.08 -15.13
N SER A 612 -0.58 1.83 -14.64
CA SER A 612 -1.69 1.17 -13.96
C SER A 612 -1.19 -0.15 -13.34
N GLU A 613 -1.76 -0.64 -12.22
CA GLU A 613 -1.52 -2.02 -11.78
C GLU A 613 -1.95 -3.06 -12.83
N SER A 614 -2.82 -2.68 -13.77
CA SER A 614 -3.18 -3.52 -14.91
C SER A 614 -1.99 -3.92 -15.82
N HIS A 615 -0.83 -3.26 -15.69
CA HIS A 615 0.42 -3.67 -16.35
C HIS A 615 0.90 -5.07 -15.94
N ARG A 616 0.49 -5.58 -14.75
CA ARG A 616 0.85 -6.92 -14.28
C ARG A 616 0.11 -8.04 -15.00
N PHE A 617 -1.01 -7.73 -15.65
CA PHE A 617 -1.88 -8.69 -16.36
C PHE A 617 -1.74 -8.58 -17.89
N ALA A 618 -0.61 -8.05 -18.36
CA ALA A 618 -0.26 -8.02 -19.78
C ALA A 618 0.16 -9.41 -20.27
N ASN A 619 -0.15 -9.74 -21.52
CA ASN A 619 0.19 -11.00 -22.16
C ASN A 619 1.10 -10.75 -23.37
N LEU A 620 2.23 -10.09 -23.09
CA LEU A 620 3.37 -9.99 -24.01
C LEU A 620 4.40 -11.06 -23.60
N PRO A 621 5.06 -11.74 -24.56
CA PRO A 621 6.08 -12.73 -24.25
C PRO A 621 7.32 -12.06 -23.63
N THR A 622 8.07 -12.79 -22.80
CA THR A 622 9.33 -12.31 -22.19
C THR A 622 10.53 -12.33 -23.14
N THR A 623 10.27 -12.26 -24.45
CA THR A 623 11.25 -12.25 -25.55
C THR A 623 11.11 -10.95 -26.35
N GLN A 624 11.92 -10.79 -27.41
CA GLN A 624 11.77 -9.70 -28.38
C GLN A 624 10.30 -9.49 -28.80
N LEU A 625 9.86 -8.23 -28.74
CA LEU A 625 8.51 -7.81 -29.10
C LEU A 625 8.35 -7.67 -30.62
N THR A 626 7.09 -7.65 -31.10
CA THR A 626 6.78 -7.37 -32.50
C THR A 626 5.58 -6.44 -32.63
N GLU A 627 5.45 -5.75 -33.77
CA GLU A 627 4.32 -4.90 -34.10
C GLU A 627 2.97 -5.62 -33.96
N GLN A 628 2.86 -6.89 -34.33
CA GLN A 628 1.60 -7.65 -34.26
C GLN A 628 1.20 -8.08 -32.84
N LEU A 629 2.13 -8.02 -31.87
CA LEU A 629 1.86 -8.25 -30.45
C LEU A 629 1.39 -6.96 -29.76
N LEU A 630 1.90 -5.81 -30.20
CA LEU A 630 1.53 -4.49 -29.70
C LEU A 630 0.23 -3.98 -30.36
N MET A 631 0.00 -4.31 -31.62
CA MET A 631 -1.16 -3.93 -32.43
C MET A 631 -1.86 -5.20 -32.98
N PRO A 632 -2.63 -5.94 -32.15
CA PRO A 632 -3.25 -7.20 -32.56
C PRO A 632 -4.42 -6.97 -33.54
N SER A 633 -4.60 -7.90 -34.48
CA SER A 633 -5.70 -7.84 -35.47
C SER A 633 -7.08 -7.95 -34.81
N PRO A 634 -8.18 -7.51 -35.47
CA PRO A 634 -9.53 -7.52 -34.88
C PRO A 634 -9.98 -8.88 -34.32
N GLN A 635 -9.52 -9.98 -34.90
CA GLN A 635 -9.87 -11.35 -34.48
C GLN A 635 -9.10 -11.83 -33.24
N LYS A 636 -8.02 -11.13 -32.86
CA LYS A 636 -7.20 -11.40 -31.66
C LYS A 636 -7.30 -10.29 -30.61
N TYR A 637 -8.02 -9.20 -30.92
CA TYR A 637 -8.16 -8.06 -30.04
C TYR A 637 -9.12 -8.34 -28.89
N TRP A 638 -8.64 -8.15 -27.67
CA TRP A 638 -9.49 -8.00 -26.48
C TRP A 638 -9.09 -6.71 -25.76
N SER A 639 -10.08 -5.83 -25.56
CA SER A 639 -9.85 -4.41 -25.24
C SER A 639 -9.12 -4.17 -23.91
N MET A 640 -9.36 -5.03 -22.93
CA MET A 640 -8.66 -4.99 -21.65
C MET A 640 -7.21 -5.46 -21.79
N MET A 641 -6.91 -6.44 -22.65
CA MET A 641 -5.52 -6.86 -22.90
C MET A 641 -4.73 -5.82 -23.68
N ALA A 642 -5.34 -5.14 -24.66
CA ALA A 642 -4.72 -3.99 -25.32
C ALA A 642 -4.34 -2.91 -24.30
N TYR A 643 -5.23 -2.62 -23.34
CA TYR A 643 -4.93 -1.71 -22.24
C TYR A 643 -3.83 -2.23 -21.28
N ASN A 644 -3.85 -3.51 -20.90
CA ASN A 644 -2.81 -4.12 -20.05
C ASN A 644 -1.44 -4.04 -20.72
N ASN A 645 -1.35 -4.44 -21.99
CA ASN A 645 -0.14 -4.41 -22.79
C ASN A 645 0.37 -2.97 -22.96
N ALA A 646 -0.50 -2.00 -23.27
CA ALA A 646 -0.12 -0.60 -23.36
C ALA A 646 0.36 -0.03 -22.00
N LYS A 647 -0.23 -0.45 -20.88
CA LYS A 647 0.23 -0.04 -19.54
C LYS A 647 1.54 -0.73 -19.12
N LEU A 648 1.83 -1.94 -19.60
CA LEU A 648 3.17 -2.55 -19.52
C LEU A 648 4.20 -1.76 -20.35
N CYS A 649 3.84 -1.33 -21.56
CA CYS A 649 4.69 -0.47 -22.38
C CYS A 649 5.05 0.82 -21.64
N ASN A 650 4.11 1.46 -20.95
CA ASN A 650 4.38 2.67 -20.15
C ASN A 650 5.39 2.46 -18.99
N VAL A 651 5.47 1.25 -18.40
CA VAL A 651 6.48 0.95 -17.34
C VAL A 651 7.83 0.63 -17.96
N LEU A 652 7.88 -0.23 -18.99
CA LEU A 652 9.09 -0.51 -19.78
C LEU A 652 9.73 0.78 -20.28
N PHE A 653 8.91 1.66 -20.86
CA PHE A 653 9.30 2.97 -21.36
C PHE A 653 9.92 3.84 -20.26
N ALA A 654 9.23 4.04 -19.13
CA ALA A 654 9.75 4.89 -18.05
C ALA A 654 11.05 4.35 -17.42
N ARG A 655 11.17 3.02 -17.27
CA ARG A 655 12.37 2.35 -16.76
C ARG A 655 13.57 2.59 -17.68
N GLU A 656 13.41 2.29 -18.96
CA GLU A 656 14.48 2.40 -19.96
C GLU A 656 14.83 3.86 -20.30
N LEU A 657 13.85 4.76 -20.31
CA LEU A 657 14.09 6.19 -20.46
C LEU A 657 14.89 6.73 -19.26
N GLY A 658 14.54 6.31 -18.03
CA GLY A 658 15.29 6.65 -16.82
C GLY A 658 16.75 6.16 -16.85
N ARG A 659 16.99 4.97 -17.42
CA ARG A 659 18.34 4.45 -17.69
C ARG A 659 19.08 5.26 -18.76
N ARG A 660 18.45 5.50 -19.92
CA ARG A 660 19.03 6.25 -21.05
C ARG A 660 19.36 7.70 -20.69
N TRP A 661 18.59 8.32 -19.79
CA TRP A 661 18.74 9.74 -19.43
C TRP A 661 19.46 9.98 -18.11
N GLN A 662 19.91 8.94 -17.40
CA GLN A 662 20.66 9.05 -16.14
C GLN A 662 21.84 10.02 -16.24
N ASN A 663 22.60 9.96 -17.34
CA ASN A 663 23.75 10.85 -17.60
C ASN A 663 23.38 12.33 -17.87
N LYS A 664 22.08 12.64 -18.05
CA LYS A 664 21.56 14.01 -18.13
C LYS A 664 20.96 14.51 -16.80
N GLY A 665 20.89 13.65 -15.79
CA GLY A 665 20.24 13.93 -14.49
C GLY A 665 18.70 13.95 -14.52
N ILE A 666 18.07 13.84 -15.71
CA ILE A 666 16.61 13.89 -15.86
C ILE A 666 16.00 12.68 -15.13
N CYS A 667 15.13 12.95 -14.15
CA CYS A 667 14.50 11.90 -13.35
C CYS A 667 13.21 11.43 -14.03
N VAL A 668 13.08 10.11 -14.25
CA VAL A 668 11.91 9.50 -14.91
C VAL A 668 11.23 8.53 -13.96
N TYR A 669 9.90 8.62 -13.87
CA TYR A 669 9.08 7.81 -12.99
C TYR A 669 7.87 7.24 -13.74
N SER A 670 7.48 6.01 -13.42
CA SER A 670 6.15 5.46 -13.77
C SER A 670 5.30 5.29 -12.52
N LEU A 671 3.98 5.28 -12.66
CA LEU A 671 3.10 5.10 -11.51
C LEU A 671 1.73 4.49 -11.79
N HIS A 672 1.06 4.05 -10.74
CA HIS A 672 -0.39 3.84 -10.70
C HIS A 672 -1.06 4.90 -9.79
N PRO A 673 -2.17 5.52 -10.24
CA PRO A 673 -2.88 6.52 -9.44
C PRO A 673 -3.81 5.90 -8.38
N GLY A 674 -4.42 4.75 -8.68
CA GLY A 674 -5.40 4.06 -7.81
C GLY A 674 -6.37 3.18 -8.62
N ASN A 675 -6.91 2.15 -7.99
CA ASN A 675 -7.87 1.24 -8.62
C ASN A 675 -9.26 1.89 -8.77
N MET A 676 -9.92 1.61 -9.89
CA MET A 676 -11.31 1.96 -10.23
C MET A 676 -11.72 3.45 -10.03
N VAL A 677 -10.75 4.37 -9.94
CA VAL A 677 -10.95 5.81 -9.67
C VAL A 677 -12.08 6.38 -10.52
N SER A 678 -13.13 6.87 -9.86
CA SER A 678 -14.36 7.37 -10.50
C SER A 678 -14.09 8.66 -11.30
N SER A 679 -13.70 8.44 -12.54
CA SER A 679 -13.19 9.41 -13.49
C SER A 679 -13.86 9.19 -14.85
N SER A 680 -13.72 10.15 -15.76
CA SER A 680 -14.34 10.07 -17.09
C SER A 680 -13.71 9.04 -18.03
N ILE A 681 -12.84 8.13 -17.56
CA ILE A 681 -12.17 7.14 -18.42
C ILE A 681 -13.14 6.07 -18.94
N SER A 682 -14.13 5.66 -18.13
CA SER A 682 -15.19 4.72 -18.47
C SER A 682 -16.29 5.30 -19.38
N ARG A 683 -16.18 6.57 -19.80
CA ARG A 683 -17.27 7.35 -20.43
C ARG A 683 -17.82 6.77 -21.73
N ASN A 684 -17.12 5.87 -22.41
CA ASN A 684 -17.48 5.33 -23.72
C ASN A 684 -18.37 4.08 -23.66
N TRP A 685 -18.61 3.50 -22.48
CA TRP A 685 -19.49 2.34 -22.32
C TRP A 685 -20.49 2.56 -21.18
N TRP A 686 -21.78 2.48 -21.46
CA TRP A 686 -22.84 2.75 -20.48
C TRP A 686 -22.83 1.76 -19.31
N PHE A 687 -22.44 0.51 -19.57
CA PHE A 687 -22.28 -0.52 -18.54
C PHE A 687 -21.10 -0.21 -17.59
N TYR A 688 -19.93 0.18 -18.13
CA TYR A 688 -18.83 0.65 -17.29
C TYR A 688 -19.17 1.97 -16.58
N ARG A 689 -19.97 2.87 -17.15
CA ARG A 689 -20.47 4.06 -16.41
C ARG A 689 -21.32 3.67 -15.20
N LEU A 690 -22.18 2.67 -15.30
CA LEU A 690 -22.95 2.16 -14.16
C LEU A 690 -22.03 1.56 -13.09
N ILE A 691 -21.12 0.68 -13.48
CA ILE A 691 -20.12 0.07 -12.59
C ILE A 691 -19.28 1.15 -11.85
N PHE A 692 -18.70 2.10 -12.59
CA PHE A 692 -17.91 3.21 -12.02
C PHE A 692 -18.75 4.22 -11.20
N ALA A 693 -20.09 4.18 -11.30
CA ALA A 693 -20.99 4.93 -10.42
C ALA A 693 -21.29 4.15 -9.12
N PHE A 694 -21.44 2.82 -9.19
CA PHE A 694 -21.65 1.97 -8.00
C PHE A 694 -20.39 1.84 -7.14
N VAL A 695 -19.18 1.78 -7.72
CA VAL A 695 -17.91 1.79 -6.94
C VAL A 695 -17.39 3.20 -6.61
N ARG A 696 -18.09 4.26 -7.03
CA ARG A 696 -17.72 5.65 -6.73
C ARG A 696 -17.55 5.97 -5.23
N PRO A 697 -18.34 5.40 -4.30
CA PRO A 697 -18.16 5.63 -2.85
C PRO A 697 -16.97 4.85 -2.24
N PHE A 698 -16.33 3.98 -3.02
CA PHE A 698 -15.39 2.95 -2.54
C PHE A 698 -14.04 3.00 -3.29
N THR A 699 -13.73 4.14 -3.91
CA THR A 699 -12.53 4.36 -4.72
C THR A 699 -11.91 5.70 -4.36
N LYS A 700 -10.59 5.86 -4.57
CA LYS A 700 -9.89 7.13 -4.28
C LYS A 700 -10.60 8.32 -4.91
N SER A 701 -10.72 9.41 -4.15
CA SER A 701 -11.08 10.71 -4.72
C SER A 701 -10.09 11.13 -5.81
N LEU A 702 -10.49 11.98 -6.76
CA LEU A 702 -9.60 12.45 -7.83
C LEU A 702 -8.33 13.14 -7.28
N GLN A 703 -8.45 13.78 -6.11
CA GLN A 703 -7.33 14.37 -5.37
C GLN A 703 -6.36 13.32 -4.80
N GLN A 704 -6.85 12.19 -4.28
CA GLN A 704 -6.03 11.05 -3.84
C GLN A 704 -5.46 10.23 -5.00
N ALA A 705 -6.14 10.22 -6.15
CA ALA A 705 -5.64 9.59 -7.36
C ALA A 705 -4.52 10.42 -8.03
N ALA A 706 -4.55 11.74 -7.88
CA ALA A 706 -3.50 12.63 -8.37
C ALA A 706 -2.25 12.70 -7.45
N SER A 707 -2.32 12.21 -6.20
CA SER A 707 -1.23 12.38 -5.23
C SER A 707 0.07 11.69 -5.65
N THR A 708 0.03 10.43 -6.13
CA THR A 708 1.23 9.75 -6.63
C THR A 708 1.86 10.51 -7.82
N THR A 709 1.05 11.08 -8.71
CA THR A 709 1.52 11.90 -9.85
C THR A 709 2.25 13.15 -9.39
N ILE A 710 1.66 13.86 -8.43
CA ILE A 710 2.21 15.08 -7.83
C ILE A 710 3.44 14.78 -6.95
N TYR A 711 3.50 13.62 -6.31
CA TYR A 711 4.67 13.13 -5.59
C TYR A 711 5.85 12.91 -6.54
N CYS A 712 5.67 12.12 -7.59
CA CYS A 712 6.71 11.91 -8.61
C CYS A 712 7.16 13.26 -9.23
N ALA A 713 6.22 14.14 -9.55
CA ALA A 713 6.49 15.45 -10.14
C ALA A 713 7.22 16.44 -9.20
N THR A 714 7.04 16.38 -7.87
CA THR A 714 7.47 17.47 -6.96
C THR A 714 8.22 17.03 -5.69
N ALA A 715 8.38 15.74 -5.41
CA ALA A 715 9.05 15.26 -4.20
C ALA A 715 10.58 15.34 -4.35
N THR A 716 11.19 16.36 -3.73
CA THR A 716 12.64 16.62 -3.74
C THR A 716 13.46 15.43 -3.24
N GLU A 717 12.90 14.63 -2.34
CA GLU A 717 13.46 13.37 -1.82
C GLU A 717 13.63 12.26 -2.88
N LEU A 718 13.03 12.41 -4.07
CA LEU A 718 13.23 11.49 -5.21
C LEU A 718 14.34 11.96 -6.18
N THR A 719 14.94 13.12 -5.98
CA THR A 719 15.95 13.66 -6.91
C THR A 719 17.14 12.71 -7.03
N GLY A 720 17.60 12.43 -8.25
CA GLY A 720 18.67 11.46 -8.51
C GLY A 720 18.20 10.00 -8.60
N ILE A 721 16.98 9.68 -8.15
CA ILE A 721 16.35 8.38 -8.34
C ILE A 721 15.56 8.42 -9.66
N SER A 722 15.74 7.40 -10.51
CA SER A 722 15.15 7.35 -11.85
C SER A 722 14.81 5.92 -12.26
N GLY A 723 13.90 5.75 -13.22
CA GLY A 723 13.47 4.46 -13.77
C GLY A 723 12.60 3.59 -12.84
N GLN A 724 12.04 4.18 -11.77
CA GLN A 724 11.27 3.46 -10.74
C GLN A 724 9.75 3.54 -10.99
N TYR A 725 9.02 2.58 -10.42
CA TYR A 725 7.55 2.49 -10.44
C TYR A 725 6.98 2.83 -9.06
N TYR A 726 5.92 3.65 -9.02
CA TYR A 726 5.29 4.13 -7.79
C TYR A 726 3.80 3.79 -7.70
N ASN A 727 3.35 3.44 -6.50
CA ASN A 727 1.95 3.34 -6.14
C ASN A 727 1.77 3.98 -4.75
N ASN A 728 0.63 4.62 -4.48
CA ASN A 728 0.32 5.21 -3.17
C ASN A 728 1.44 6.12 -2.60
N CYS A 729 2.05 6.95 -3.45
CA CYS A 729 3.20 7.82 -3.15
C CYS A 729 4.47 7.10 -2.62
N TYR A 730 4.68 5.83 -2.97
CA TYR A 730 5.87 5.05 -2.61
C TYR A 730 6.30 4.12 -3.74
N PHE A 731 7.54 3.62 -3.68
CA PHE A 731 8.05 2.72 -4.71
C PHE A 731 7.46 1.31 -4.53
N CYS A 732 7.22 0.61 -5.63
CA CYS A 732 6.76 -0.78 -5.61
C CYS A 732 7.45 -1.58 -6.71
N THR A 733 7.80 -2.83 -6.45
CA THR A 733 8.36 -3.74 -7.47
C THR A 733 7.34 -3.94 -8.60
N PRO A 734 7.62 -3.51 -9.85
CA PRO A 734 6.71 -3.69 -10.97
C PRO A 734 6.85 -5.11 -11.55
N SER A 735 5.97 -5.51 -12.48
CA SER A 735 5.95 -6.88 -13.01
C SER A 735 7.29 -7.33 -13.59
N THR A 736 7.63 -8.61 -13.49
CA THR A 736 8.90 -9.17 -13.99
C THR A 736 9.12 -8.89 -15.48
N ALA A 737 8.05 -8.88 -16.28
CA ALA A 737 8.08 -8.48 -17.69
C ALA A 737 8.51 -7.01 -17.88
N SER A 738 8.09 -6.09 -17.00
CA SER A 738 8.47 -4.67 -17.06
C SER A 738 9.94 -4.40 -16.69
N GLN A 739 10.63 -5.39 -16.12
CA GLN A 739 12.04 -5.30 -15.74
C GLN A 739 12.98 -5.85 -16.84
N ASN A 740 12.42 -6.45 -17.90
CA ASN A 740 13.16 -7.08 -19.00
C ASN A 740 13.73 -6.04 -19.98
N GLU A 741 15.05 -6.00 -20.10
CA GLU A 741 15.78 -5.03 -20.94
C GLU A 741 15.67 -5.33 -22.44
N GLU A 742 15.53 -6.59 -22.85
CA GLU A 742 15.32 -6.96 -24.27
C GLU A 742 13.94 -6.49 -24.75
N MET A 743 12.90 -6.70 -23.93
CA MET A 743 11.56 -6.18 -24.19
C MET A 743 11.54 -4.65 -24.27
N ALA A 744 12.26 -3.97 -23.37
CA ALA A 744 12.33 -2.52 -23.36
C ALA A 744 13.05 -1.95 -24.61
N ASN A 745 14.20 -2.53 -25.00
CA ASN A 745 14.89 -2.11 -26.23
C ASN A 745 14.04 -2.39 -27.48
N SER A 746 13.41 -3.57 -27.58
CA SER A 746 12.48 -3.91 -28.66
C SER A 746 11.33 -2.90 -28.77
N LEU A 747 10.80 -2.44 -27.62
CA LEU A 747 9.73 -1.45 -27.58
C LEU A 747 10.19 -0.08 -28.10
N PHE A 748 11.42 0.35 -27.78
CA PHE A 748 12.01 1.58 -28.35
C PHE A 748 12.20 1.45 -29.87
N GLU A 749 12.85 0.38 -30.34
CA GLU A 749 13.10 0.12 -31.77
C GLU A 749 11.80 0.13 -32.61
N ILE A 750 10.74 -0.51 -32.11
CA ILE A 750 9.43 -0.49 -32.77
C ILE A 750 8.79 0.91 -32.68
N SER A 751 8.93 1.61 -31.56
CA SER A 751 8.33 2.95 -31.41
C SER A 751 8.98 3.97 -32.35
N ASP A 752 10.31 4.00 -32.42
CA ASP A 752 11.07 4.85 -33.34
C ASP A 752 10.64 4.57 -34.80
N LYS A 753 10.68 3.29 -35.21
CA LYS A 753 10.29 2.85 -36.56
C LYS A 753 8.86 3.25 -36.95
N LEU A 754 7.88 3.06 -36.06
CA LEU A 754 6.48 3.40 -36.34
C LEU A 754 6.24 4.92 -36.41
N ILE A 755 7.07 5.72 -35.75
CA ILE A 755 7.02 7.19 -35.85
C ILE A 755 7.68 7.67 -37.15
N GLU A 756 8.84 7.12 -37.50
CA GLU A 756 9.52 7.41 -38.78
C GLU A 756 8.60 7.12 -39.98
N GLN A 757 7.87 5.99 -39.98
CA GLN A 757 6.92 5.59 -41.03
C GLN A 757 5.77 6.57 -41.31
N ILE A 758 5.53 7.54 -40.42
CA ILE A 758 4.41 8.49 -40.51
C ILE A 758 4.88 9.95 -40.66
N LEU A 759 6.10 10.27 -40.21
CA LEU A 759 6.65 11.62 -40.24
C LEU A 759 7.75 11.83 -41.32
N HIS A 760 8.18 10.77 -42.02
CA HIS A 760 9.22 10.78 -43.06
C HIS A 760 8.81 10.00 -44.33
#